data_AF-A0A9D9CRY8-F1
#
_entry.id   AF-A0A9D9CRY8-F1
#
_cell.length_a   1.000
_cell.length_b   1.000
_cell.length_c   1.000
_cell.angle_alpha   90.00
_cell.angle_beta   90.00
_cell.angle_gamma   90.00
#
_symmetry.space_group_name_H-M   'P 1'
#
loop_
_entity.id
_entity.type
_entity.pdbx_description
1 polymer ?
#
loop_
_entity_poly.entity_id
_entity_poly.type
_entity_poly.pdbx_seq_one_letter_code
_entity_poly.pdbx_strand_id
1 'polypeptide(L)'
;MKHRNLTNWLVLLGLGLSLLACGRNEIIGGGEGEEDKPGTEPVTGVLISPTKLTIDVGATVQLVASVTPSDARDKKVSWEAKNPEIASVSQDGKVKGIKAGKATVTVHTNEGDFYASCIVTVKDPDPPAVRVTGLILDKTSLVMEVGDEETIQAVVIPTDATNKEINWVSSKPEIASVLDGRITGEAVGTAVITATTVDGGKSQTCSVVVNEKTIPPRWEDTGADVVKNDYPYKVYNIPTTKADFPIVEITTDSGKPPASKDYYEGGTVRFRDPVQMYSTVTDIPAMSMQIRGRGNTTWEGQYGSKNPYRIKLSEHTKIFGMKGDKDWILLSDRLDNTMMRTAVAMRISRLVSMPWTPKFRMVRMTMNGEDKGLYYLIEQKEVDRANKVPVEVVYGNVDSGYLLELDNKSDSDAKFTSTTFRKVVKYKDPDPNDDDAAKKMTSAQKTYITNYFNSVESAMQSKNWDQVHNLIEMDTWIQNYFVHEVSMNKDGNMRLSTYFAKDVDTKLFMPFVWDFDRAFGQDSGQVSEFNLPEWYPNGWFVRIRGGYPGGESGETLRYGYRATYYQYLFEDPTFVARVKELWTLYKPRLDTVPTYIDLLSQYGAVVYSSSNKTNIATLRSKYIERIAWLDTNIKALQPQTYNQNTGKFQ
;
A
#
# COMPACT_ATOMS: atom_id res chain seq x y z
N MET A 1 53.38 25.10 -32.43
CA MET A 1 52.48 25.89 -33.33
C MET A 1 51.34 26.36 -32.44
N LYS A 2 51.00 27.65 -32.29
CA LYS A 2 50.28 28.53 -33.26
C LYS A 2 49.02 27.84 -33.79
N HIS A 3 47.77 28.30 -33.57
CA HIS A 3 47.29 29.53 -32.90
C HIS A 3 45.91 29.36 -32.22
N ARG A 4 45.71 30.14 -31.13
CA ARG A 4 44.51 30.85 -30.62
C ARG A 4 43.07 30.33 -30.84
N ASN A 5 42.30 30.48 -29.76
CA ASN A 5 40.82 30.43 -29.61
C ASN A 5 40.03 31.23 -30.67
N LEU A 6 38.76 30.84 -30.90
CA LEU A 6 37.59 31.74 -30.98
C LEU A 6 36.26 30.98 -30.76
N THR A 7 35.12 31.68 -30.75
CA THR A 7 33.90 31.27 -30.02
C THR A 7 32.59 31.19 -30.83
N ASN A 8 31.93 30.01 -30.74
CA ASN A 8 30.52 29.83 -30.28
C ASN A 8 29.30 30.01 -31.26
N TRP A 9 28.22 29.27 -30.96
CA TRP A 9 26.81 29.27 -31.45
C TRP A 9 26.36 28.54 -32.76
N LEU A 10 25.13 27.98 -32.70
CA LEU A 10 24.30 27.30 -33.72
C LEU A 10 23.10 28.23 -34.10
N VAL A 11 22.49 28.27 -35.32
CA VAL A 11 21.69 27.27 -36.10
C VAL A 11 20.38 26.88 -35.38
N LEU A 12 19.16 26.87 -35.96
CA LEU A 12 18.61 26.95 -37.35
C LEU A 12 18.15 28.39 -37.76
N LEU A 13 17.63 28.77 -38.96
CA LEU A 13 17.02 28.17 -40.19
C LEU A 13 15.46 28.08 -40.24
N GLY A 14 14.83 28.73 -41.23
CA GLY A 14 13.38 28.68 -41.55
C GLY A 14 13.04 29.25 -42.95
N LEU A 15 12.07 28.67 -43.67
CA LEU A 15 11.87 28.81 -45.14
C LEU A 15 10.84 29.88 -45.58
N GLY A 16 10.98 30.36 -46.84
CA GLY A 16 9.95 31.08 -47.59
C GLY A 16 10.34 31.29 -49.07
N LEU A 17 9.47 30.93 -50.03
CA LEU A 17 9.76 30.89 -51.48
C LEU A 17 9.05 31.99 -52.28
N SER A 18 9.70 32.46 -53.36
CA SER A 18 9.04 32.73 -54.66
C SER A 18 10.04 32.75 -55.84
N LEU A 19 9.57 32.37 -57.04
CA LEU A 19 10.25 32.51 -58.34
C LEU A 19 9.73 33.81 -59.03
N LEU A 20 10.20 34.36 -60.17
CA LEU A 20 10.93 33.91 -61.38
C LEU A 20 11.89 35.04 -61.87
N ALA A 21 12.88 34.87 -62.76
CA ALA A 21 13.53 33.65 -63.28
C ALA A 21 14.96 33.91 -63.84
N CYS A 22 15.15 34.58 -65.00
CA CYS A 22 16.43 34.59 -65.72
C CYS A 22 16.63 35.78 -66.70
N GLY A 23 17.88 36.27 -66.81
CA GLY A 23 18.32 37.22 -67.84
C GLY A 23 19.86 37.43 -67.82
N ARG A 24 20.55 36.98 -68.88
CA ARG A 24 21.95 37.34 -69.21
C ARG A 24 21.99 38.79 -69.77
N ASN A 25 23.11 39.53 -69.84
CA ASN A 25 24.53 39.15 -69.90
C ASN A 25 25.47 40.30 -69.42
N GLU A 26 26.76 39.99 -69.25
CA GLU A 26 27.97 40.84 -69.41
C GLU A 26 28.01 42.34 -69.03
N ILE A 27 29.05 42.72 -68.26
CA ILE A 27 29.52 44.10 -68.09
C ILE A 27 30.50 44.46 -69.21
N ILE A 28 30.25 45.57 -69.90
CA ILE A 28 31.24 46.32 -70.69
C ILE A 28 31.10 47.80 -70.30
N GLY A 29 32.22 48.50 -70.06
CA GLY A 29 32.22 49.79 -69.34
C GLY A 29 32.30 51.05 -70.21
N GLY A 30 32.39 52.21 -69.56
CA GLY A 30 32.70 53.51 -70.16
C GLY A 30 31.56 54.53 -70.10
N GLY A 31 31.91 55.83 -70.06
CA GLY A 31 30.99 56.96 -69.82
C GLY A 31 31.01 57.34 -68.33
N GLU A 32 31.83 58.30 -67.89
CA GLU A 32 31.76 59.77 -68.08
C GLU A 32 30.59 60.41 -67.30
N GLY A 33 30.85 61.56 -66.67
CA GLY A 33 29.94 62.17 -65.69
C GLY A 33 28.95 63.14 -66.32
N GLU A 34 27.74 63.20 -65.75
CA GLU A 34 26.82 64.32 -66.00
C GLU A 34 27.02 65.45 -64.98
N GLU A 35 27.01 66.68 -65.49
CA GLU A 35 26.92 67.89 -64.67
C GLU A 35 25.49 68.10 -64.14
N ASP A 36 25.37 68.73 -62.97
CA ASP A 36 24.11 68.92 -62.25
C ASP A 36 23.19 69.92 -62.96
N LYS A 37 22.25 69.41 -63.76
CA LYS A 37 21.24 70.21 -64.47
C LYS A 37 20.22 70.77 -63.47
N PRO A 38 19.91 72.09 -63.49
CA PRO A 38 18.89 72.66 -62.63
C PRO A 38 17.51 72.10 -62.98
N GLY A 39 16.82 71.54 -62.00
CA GLY A 39 15.54 70.85 -62.16
C GLY A 39 14.43 71.72 -62.77
N THR A 40 13.72 71.18 -63.77
CA THR A 40 12.64 71.88 -64.50
C THR A 40 11.25 71.55 -63.99
N GLU A 41 11.05 70.33 -63.46
CA GLU A 41 9.72 69.82 -63.10
C GLU A 41 9.30 70.21 -61.68
N PRO A 42 7.99 70.45 -61.44
CA PRO A 42 7.45 70.70 -60.10
C PRO A 42 7.44 69.42 -59.26
N VAL A 43 7.45 69.58 -57.93
CA VAL A 43 7.26 68.46 -57.01
C VAL A 43 5.89 67.78 -57.21
N THR A 44 5.87 66.44 -57.13
CA THR A 44 4.68 65.59 -57.27
C THR A 44 4.49 64.60 -56.10
N GLY A 45 5.42 64.56 -55.14
CA GLY A 45 5.33 63.70 -53.97
C GLY A 45 6.61 63.62 -53.14
N VAL A 46 6.51 63.00 -51.96
CA VAL A 46 7.64 62.65 -51.12
C VAL A 46 7.43 61.27 -50.49
N LEU A 47 8.51 60.51 -50.35
CA LEU A 47 8.55 59.24 -49.62
C LEU A 47 9.46 59.35 -48.40
N ILE A 48 9.18 58.54 -47.37
CA ILE A 48 9.93 58.44 -46.12
C ILE A 48 10.34 56.99 -45.88
N SER A 49 11.59 56.75 -45.47
CA SER A 49 12.10 55.40 -45.23
C SER A 49 12.96 55.33 -43.96
N PRO A 50 12.74 54.32 -43.08
CA PRO A 50 11.58 53.42 -43.05
C PRO A 50 10.28 54.14 -42.65
N THR A 51 9.12 53.55 -42.97
CA THR A 51 7.78 54.05 -42.55
C THR A 51 7.33 53.58 -41.16
N LYS A 52 8.07 52.64 -40.56
CA LYS A 52 7.93 52.21 -39.16
C LYS A 52 9.31 51.99 -38.57
N LEU A 53 9.51 52.43 -37.33
CA LEU A 53 10.77 52.37 -36.63
C LEU A 53 10.55 51.93 -35.18
N THR A 54 11.37 51.02 -34.67
CA THR A 54 11.45 50.69 -33.25
C THR A 54 12.87 50.99 -32.76
N ILE A 55 13.00 51.73 -31.65
CA ILE A 55 14.28 52.13 -31.06
C ILE A 55 14.23 52.12 -29.53
N ASP A 56 15.39 52.07 -28.90
CA ASP A 56 15.53 52.13 -27.45
C ASP A 56 15.64 53.59 -26.97
N VAL A 57 15.25 53.87 -25.73
CA VAL A 57 15.46 55.20 -25.10
C VAL A 57 16.94 55.60 -25.18
N GLY A 58 17.20 56.80 -25.69
CA GLY A 58 18.54 57.36 -25.89
C GLY A 58 19.15 57.08 -27.27
N ALA A 59 18.71 56.03 -27.98
CA ALA A 59 19.23 55.68 -29.30
C ALA A 59 18.82 56.68 -30.40
N THR A 60 19.58 56.73 -31.50
CA THR A 60 19.28 57.57 -32.67
C THR A 60 19.33 56.80 -33.97
N VAL A 61 18.39 57.06 -34.87
CA VAL A 61 18.33 56.47 -36.23
C VAL A 61 18.03 57.57 -37.25
N GLN A 62 18.67 57.48 -38.41
CA GLN A 62 18.44 58.38 -39.54
C GLN A 62 17.20 57.94 -40.33
N LEU A 63 16.26 58.84 -40.58
CA LEU A 63 15.24 58.65 -41.62
C LEU A 63 15.73 59.27 -42.93
N VAL A 64 15.32 58.67 -44.05
CA VAL A 64 15.62 59.19 -45.40
C VAL A 64 14.32 59.68 -46.03
N ALA A 65 14.35 60.89 -46.59
CA ALA A 65 13.28 61.41 -47.44
C ALA A 65 13.70 61.34 -48.91
N SER A 66 12.74 61.22 -49.82
CA SER A 66 12.98 61.23 -51.27
C SER A 66 11.85 61.95 -51.98
N VAL A 67 12.17 63.04 -52.67
CA VAL A 67 11.21 63.88 -53.40
C VAL A 67 11.07 63.37 -54.84
N THR A 68 9.85 63.42 -55.38
CA THR A 68 9.50 62.94 -56.73
C THR A 68 9.03 64.11 -57.60
N PRO A 69 9.46 64.21 -58.89
CA PRO A 69 10.49 63.40 -59.52
C PRO A 69 11.89 63.67 -58.96
N SER A 70 12.86 62.80 -59.22
CA SER A 70 14.21 62.89 -58.63
C SER A 70 15.02 64.10 -59.08
N ASP A 71 14.58 64.76 -60.15
CA ASP A 71 15.08 66.01 -60.75
C ASP A 71 14.17 67.22 -60.45
N ALA A 72 13.22 67.11 -59.52
CA ALA A 72 12.31 68.21 -59.14
C ALA A 72 13.05 69.50 -58.72
N ARG A 73 12.41 70.65 -58.98
CA ARG A 73 13.02 71.98 -58.85
C ARG A 73 13.33 72.43 -57.41
N ASP A 74 12.48 72.14 -56.41
CA ASP A 74 12.85 72.26 -54.99
C ASP A 74 12.74 70.90 -54.28
N LYS A 75 13.91 70.33 -53.94
CA LYS A 75 14.01 69.04 -53.22
C LYS A 75 14.13 69.23 -51.71
N LYS A 76 14.00 70.46 -51.20
CA LYS A 76 14.02 70.74 -49.75
C LYS A 76 12.78 70.19 -49.08
N VAL A 77 13.00 69.68 -47.88
CA VAL A 77 11.97 69.15 -46.99
C VAL A 77 12.13 69.70 -45.59
N SER A 78 11.03 69.71 -44.84
CA SER A 78 11.00 70.00 -43.40
C SER A 78 10.49 68.78 -42.64
N TRP A 79 10.88 68.64 -41.37
CA TRP A 79 10.58 67.49 -40.53
C TRP A 79 9.86 67.93 -39.25
N GLU A 80 8.76 67.26 -38.92
CA GLU A 80 8.02 67.44 -37.66
C GLU A 80 7.97 66.10 -36.90
N ALA A 81 8.03 66.15 -35.56
CA ALA A 81 7.74 65.01 -34.70
C ALA A 81 6.52 65.31 -33.82
N LYS A 82 5.43 64.57 -34.06
CA LYS A 82 4.27 64.54 -33.18
C LYS A 82 4.58 63.66 -31.97
N ASN A 83 4.39 64.20 -30.76
CA ASN A 83 4.88 63.70 -29.48
C ASN A 83 6.44 63.75 -29.39
N PRO A 84 7.07 64.94 -29.53
CA PRO A 84 8.53 65.07 -29.55
C PRO A 84 9.19 64.68 -28.22
N GLU A 85 8.43 64.65 -27.11
CA GLU A 85 8.85 64.17 -25.79
C GLU A 85 8.97 62.64 -25.69
N ILE A 86 8.41 61.90 -26.66
CA ILE A 86 8.59 60.46 -26.82
C ILE A 86 9.76 60.20 -27.78
N ALA A 87 9.73 60.79 -28.98
CA ALA A 87 10.87 60.80 -29.89
C ALA A 87 10.94 62.11 -30.70
N SER A 88 12.11 62.76 -30.69
CA SER A 88 12.35 63.98 -31.44
C SER A 88 12.98 63.69 -32.80
N VAL A 89 12.74 64.56 -33.78
CA VAL A 89 13.45 64.59 -35.07
C VAL A 89 14.22 65.91 -35.20
N SER A 90 15.34 65.88 -35.90
CA SER A 90 16.13 67.08 -36.25
C SER A 90 15.93 67.47 -37.73
N GLN A 91 16.39 68.66 -38.11
CA GLN A 91 16.17 69.23 -39.45
C GLN A 91 16.75 68.40 -40.61
N ASP A 92 17.71 67.51 -40.32
CA ASP A 92 18.31 66.55 -41.24
C ASP A 92 17.61 65.18 -41.24
N GLY A 93 16.50 65.00 -40.51
CA GLY A 93 15.74 63.74 -40.45
C GLY A 93 16.25 62.73 -39.41
N LYS A 94 17.23 63.08 -38.58
CA LYS A 94 17.72 62.18 -37.53
C LYS A 94 16.77 62.14 -36.33
N VAL A 95 16.26 60.95 -36.03
CA VAL A 95 15.32 60.67 -34.92
C VAL A 95 16.09 60.23 -33.68
N LYS A 96 15.65 60.68 -32.49
CA LYS A 96 16.15 60.22 -31.18
C LYS A 96 15.00 59.73 -30.31
N GLY A 97 15.13 58.55 -29.70
CA GLY A 97 14.23 58.07 -28.65
C GLY A 97 14.48 58.80 -27.34
N ILE A 98 13.45 59.37 -26.73
CA ILE A 98 13.54 60.15 -25.47
C ILE A 98 12.84 59.44 -24.31
N LYS A 99 11.69 58.82 -24.56
CA LYS A 99 10.88 58.11 -23.55
C LYS A 99 10.09 56.99 -24.21
N ALA A 100 9.92 55.86 -23.53
CA ALA A 100 9.08 54.76 -24.04
C ALA A 100 7.65 55.22 -24.38
N GLY A 101 7.14 54.80 -25.55
CA GLY A 101 5.87 55.25 -26.09
C GLY A 101 5.81 55.20 -27.63
N LYS A 102 4.87 55.95 -28.22
CA LYS A 102 4.76 56.11 -29.68
C LYS A 102 4.69 57.57 -30.11
N ALA A 103 5.49 57.92 -31.11
CA ALA A 103 5.54 59.20 -31.78
C ALA A 103 5.35 58.99 -33.30
N THR A 104 4.99 60.06 -34.01
CA THR A 104 4.92 60.05 -35.49
C THR A 104 5.81 61.15 -36.03
N VAL A 105 6.78 60.78 -36.86
CA VAL A 105 7.65 61.72 -37.56
C VAL A 105 7.11 61.91 -38.98
N THR A 106 6.86 63.14 -39.39
CA THR A 106 6.37 63.48 -40.73
C THR A 106 7.41 64.34 -41.45
N VAL A 107 7.62 64.06 -42.73
CA VAL A 107 8.38 64.91 -43.64
C VAL A 107 7.41 65.63 -44.58
N HIS A 108 7.65 66.92 -44.82
CA HIS A 108 6.86 67.79 -45.70
C HIS A 108 7.76 68.40 -46.79
N THR A 109 7.23 68.55 -48.00
CA THR A 109 7.87 69.28 -49.10
C THR A 109 7.58 70.78 -49.01
N ASN A 110 8.49 71.62 -49.52
CA ASN A 110 8.25 73.07 -49.62
C ASN A 110 7.29 73.47 -50.75
N GLU A 111 7.17 72.62 -51.78
CA GLU A 111 6.33 72.85 -52.96
C GLU A 111 5.24 71.76 -53.02
N GLY A 112 3.97 72.17 -53.15
CA GLY A 112 2.84 71.26 -53.37
C GLY A 112 2.27 70.57 -52.12
N ASP A 113 2.71 70.92 -50.91
CA ASP A 113 2.20 70.42 -49.61
C ASP A 113 2.21 68.89 -49.44
N PHE A 114 3.03 68.17 -50.21
CA PHE A 114 3.16 66.71 -50.10
C PHE A 114 3.86 66.32 -48.79
N TYR A 115 3.38 65.25 -48.15
CA TYR A 115 3.92 64.75 -46.89
C TYR A 115 3.94 63.22 -46.82
N ALA A 116 4.83 62.68 -45.98
CA ALA A 116 4.89 61.25 -45.65
C ALA A 116 5.31 61.04 -44.19
N SER A 117 4.79 60.00 -43.53
CA SER A 117 4.99 59.77 -42.08
C SER A 117 5.60 58.41 -41.74
N CYS A 118 6.42 58.39 -40.69
CA CYS A 118 6.99 57.23 -40.04
C CYS A 118 6.47 57.09 -38.61
N ILE A 119 6.01 55.90 -38.22
CA ILE A 119 5.59 55.60 -36.84
C ILE A 119 6.80 55.11 -36.05
N VAL A 120 7.20 55.89 -35.03
CA VAL A 120 8.33 55.58 -34.15
C VAL A 120 7.78 55.00 -32.83
N THR A 121 8.15 53.76 -32.52
CA THR A 121 7.90 53.13 -31.22
C THR A 121 9.20 53.13 -30.42
N VAL A 122 9.20 53.80 -29.28
CA VAL A 122 10.34 53.80 -28.36
C VAL A 122 10.07 52.78 -27.25
N LYS A 123 11.03 51.91 -26.97
CA LYS A 123 11.01 51.02 -25.79
C LYS A 123 12.11 51.41 -24.80
N ASP A 124 11.92 51.06 -23.53
CA ASP A 124 13.04 51.07 -22.58
C ASP A 124 14.02 49.93 -22.94
N PRO A 125 15.33 50.11 -22.70
CA PRO A 125 16.31 49.05 -22.93
C PRO A 125 16.08 47.86 -21.98
N ASP A 126 16.26 46.65 -22.49
CA ASP A 126 16.10 45.44 -21.67
C ASP A 126 17.18 45.41 -20.56
N PRO A 127 16.82 45.06 -19.30
CA PRO A 127 17.78 45.07 -18.19
C PRO A 127 18.89 44.01 -18.39
N PRO A 128 20.12 44.28 -17.92
CA PRO A 128 21.24 43.36 -18.11
C PRO A 128 20.99 42.03 -17.39
N ALA A 129 21.17 40.93 -18.12
CA ALA A 129 20.89 39.58 -17.61
C ALA A 129 21.77 39.22 -16.41
N VAL A 130 21.13 38.93 -15.28
CA VAL A 130 21.77 38.48 -14.04
C VAL A 130 22.16 37.02 -14.19
N ARG A 131 23.45 36.72 -14.07
CA ARG A 131 24.04 35.39 -14.34
C ARG A 131 24.10 34.50 -13.11
N VAL A 132 23.96 33.20 -13.33
CA VAL A 132 24.10 32.19 -12.28
C VAL A 132 25.54 32.06 -11.82
N THR A 133 25.76 32.30 -10.53
CA THR A 133 27.05 32.18 -9.85
C THR A 133 27.15 30.89 -9.01
N GLY A 134 26.05 30.36 -8.50
CA GLY A 134 26.03 29.15 -7.68
C GLY A 134 24.70 28.38 -7.71
N LEU A 135 24.75 27.15 -7.19
CA LEU A 135 23.61 26.26 -6.97
C LEU A 135 23.76 25.61 -5.58
N ILE A 136 22.67 25.54 -4.83
CA ILE A 136 22.58 24.92 -3.50
C ILE A 136 21.42 23.92 -3.51
N LEU A 137 21.61 22.74 -2.93
CA LEU A 137 20.53 21.78 -2.63
C LEU A 137 20.23 21.79 -1.14
N ASP A 138 18.98 21.53 -0.76
CA ASP A 138 18.59 21.33 0.64
C ASP A 138 19.07 19.97 1.20
N LYS A 139 19.19 18.95 0.34
CA LYS A 139 19.59 17.58 0.67
C LYS A 139 20.75 17.12 -0.21
N THR A 140 21.81 16.58 0.40
CA THR A 140 22.99 15.98 -0.27
C THR A 140 23.10 14.46 -0.08
N SER A 141 22.23 13.87 0.74
CA SER A 141 22.07 12.42 0.87
C SER A 141 20.62 12.06 1.22
N LEU A 142 20.12 10.95 0.67
CA LEU A 142 18.82 10.35 0.97
C LEU A 142 18.97 8.86 1.25
N VAL A 143 18.12 8.35 2.15
CA VAL A 143 17.88 6.92 2.36
C VAL A 143 16.37 6.72 2.31
N MET A 144 15.91 5.80 1.47
CA MET A 144 14.49 5.52 1.20
C MET A 144 14.27 4.03 0.92
N GLU A 145 13.02 3.60 0.83
CA GLU A 145 12.65 2.24 0.42
C GLU A 145 12.13 2.18 -1.02
N VAL A 146 12.04 0.97 -1.57
CA VAL A 146 11.35 0.77 -2.88
C VAL A 146 9.89 1.21 -2.78
N GLY A 147 9.46 1.97 -3.79
CA GLY A 147 8.13 2.58 -3.90
C GLY A 147 7.96 3.92 -3.17
N ASP A 148 8.98 4.42 -2.48
CA ASP A 148 8.92 5.74 -1.82
C ASP A 148 9.21 6.88 -2.84
N GLU A 149 8.75 8.08 -2.51
CA GLU A 149 9.01 9.31 -3.26
C GLU A 149 9.47 10.44 -2.34
N GLU A 150 10.39 11.28 -2.81
CA GLU A 150 10.93 12.42 -2.06
C GLU A 150 11.34 13.55 -3.02
N THR A 151 11.29 14.81 -2.60
CA THR A 151 11.71 15.97 -3.40
C THR A 151 12.93 16.66 -2.79
N ILE A 152 13.90 17.01 -3.64
CA ILE A 152 15.05 17.85 -3.31
C ILE A 152 14.80 19.25 -3.86
N GLN A 153 14.94 20.27 -3.01
CA GLN A 153 14.80 21.67 -3.39
C GLN A 153 16.16 22.25 -3.82
N ALA A 154 16.15 23.02 -4.90
CA ALA A 154 17.35 23.59 -5.50
C ALA A 154 17.25 25.12 -5.60
N VAL A 155 18.23 25.82 -5.01
CA VAL A 155 18.28 27.29 -4.97
C VAL A 155 19.41 27.79 -5.88
N VAL A 156 19.01 28.51 -6.93
CA VAL A 156 19.91 29.21 -7.86
C VAL A 156 20.38 30.53 -7.21
N ILE A 157 21.69 30.80 -7.30
CA ILE A 157 22.33 31.98 -6.71
C ILE A 157 22.92 32.86 -7.83
N PRO A 158 22.62 34.16 -7.89
CA PRO A 158 21.69 34.89 -7.04
C PRO A 158 20.22 34.55 -7.38
N THR A 159 19.31 34.80 -6.44
CA THR A 159 17.90 34.37 -6.54
C THR A 159 17.07 35.16 -7.57
N ASP A 160 17.62 36.24 -8.13
CA ASP A 160 17.09 37.07 -9.22
C ASP A 160 17.70 36.74 -10.60
N ALA A 161 18.55 35.70 -10.72
CA ALA A 161 19.15 35.28 -11.97
C ALA A 161 18.13 35.11 -13.12
N THR A 162 18.48 35.57 -14.32
CA THR A 162 17.54 35.71 -15.44
C THR A 162 17.18 34.35 -16.09
N ASN A 163 18.04 33.34 -15.98
CA ASN A 163 17.69 31.94 -16.21
C ASN A 163 17.97 31.14 -14.93
N LYS A 164 17.00 30.34 -14.49
CA LYS A 164 17.04 29.48 -13.29
C LYS A 164 16.73 28.01 -13.60
N GLU A 165 16.71 27.64 -14.88
CA GLU A 165 16.46 26.29 -15.36
C GLU A 165 17.55 25.33 -14.89
N ILE A 166 17.14 24.14 -14.43
CA ILE A 166 18.00 23.11 -13.85
C ILE A 166 17.70 21.79 -14.56
N ASN A 167 18.74 21.17 -15.14
CA ASN A 167 18.68 19.82 -15.64
C ASN A 167 18.98 18.81 -14.51
N TRP A 168 18.21 17.73 -14.42
CA TRP A 168 18.31 16.69 -13.40
C TRP A 168 18.63 15.33 -14.04
N VAL A 169 19.62 14.62 -13.50
CA VAL A 169 20.06 13.31 -14.03
C VAL A 169 20.32 12.33 -12.89
N SER A 170 19.78 11.12 -12.98
CA SER A 170 20.18 9.99 -12.14
C SER A 170 21.31 9.19 -12.78
N SER A 171 22.29 8.76 -11.99
CA SER A 171 23.33 7.83 -12.43
C SER A 171 22.80 6.43 -12.76
N LYS A 172 21.62 6.07 -12.22
CA LYS A 172 20.98 4.76 -12.30
C LYS A 172 19.46 4.92 -12.18
N PRO A 173 18.76 5.33 -13.25
CA PRO A 173 17.30 5.50 -13.23
C PRO A 173 16.54 4.24 -12.83
N GLU A 174 17.12 3.05 -13.01
CA GLU A 174 16.58 1.75 -12.64
C GLU A 174 16.66 1.42 -11.14
N ILE A 175 17.35 2.25 -10.35
CA ILE A 175 17.44 2.15 -8.89
C ILE A 175 16.69 3.33 -8.25
N ALA A 176 16.98 4.55 -8.72
CA ALA A 176 16.23 5.74 -8.34
C ALA A 176 16.06 6.65 -9.56
N SER A 177 14.83 6.89 -9.97
CA SER A 177 14.49 7.81 -11.06
C SER A 177 14.41 9.26 -10.54
N VAL A 178 14.43 10.25 -11.44
CA VAL A 178 14.28 11.66 -11.06
C VAL A 178 13.56 12.45 -12.17
N LEU A 179 12.64 13.33 -11.77
CA LEU A 179 11.95 14.30 -12.62
C LEU A 179 11.78 15.61 -11.84
N ASP A 180 12.33 16.71 -12.35
CA ASP A 180 12.20 18.07 -11.79
C ASP A 180 12.51 18.19 -10.27
N GLY A 181 13.43 17.36 -9.77
CA GLY A 181 13.84 17.31 -8.36
C GLY A 181 13.05 16.33 -7.48
N ARG A 182 11.95 15.75 -7.97
CA ARG A 182 11.27 14.60 -7.35
C ARG A 182 11.99 13.31 -7.74
N ILE A 183 12.28 12.48 -6.75
CA ILE A 183 13.00 11.21 -6.85
C ILE A 183 12.06 10.09 -6.43
N THR A 184 12.06 8.98 -7.17
CA THR A 184 11.26 7.78 -6.87
C THR A 184 12.19 6.56 -6.74
N GLY A 185 11.98 5.74 -5.70
CA GLY A 185 12.79 4.55 -5.42
C GLY A 185 12.29 3.33 -6.20
N GLU A 186 12.97 2.98 -7.29
CA GLU A 186 12.53 1.95 -8.24
C GLU A 186 12.99 0.53 -7.83
N ALA A 187 14.24 0.39 -7.36
CA ALA A 187 14.83 -0.89 -6.99
C ALA A 187 15.95 -0.74 -5.95
N VAL A 188 16.30 -1.85 -5.31
CA VAL A 188 17.30 -1.90 -4.22
C VAL A 188 18.71 -1.57 -4.73
N GLY A 189 19.39 -0.65 -4.05
CA GLY A 189 20.81 -0.34 -4.27
C GLY A 189 21.16 1.12 -4.03
N THR A 190 22.08 1.65 -4.83
CA THR A 190 22.60 3.03 -4.68
C THR A 190 22.72 3.76 -6.01
N ALA A 191 22.29 5.02 -6.03
CA ALA A 191 22.34 5.94 -7.17
C ALA A 191 22.81 7.33 -6.73
N VAL A 192 23.23 8.18 -7.67
CA VAL A 192 23.56 9.59 -7.44
C VAL A 192 22.72 10.46 -8.35
N ILE A 193 21.99 11.41 -7.77
CA ILE A 193 21.22 12.41 -8.49
C ILE A 193 22.08 13.66 -8.64
N THR A 194 22.16 14.20 -9.86
CA THR A 194 22.91 15.41 -10.19
C THR A 194 21.96 16.49 -10.71
N ALA A 195 22.01 17.66 -10.10
CA ALA A 195 21.33 18.87 -10.56
C ALA A 195 22.36 19.81 -11.21
N THR A 196 22.05 20.41 -12.36
CA THR A 196 22.94 21.37 -13.05
C THR A 196 22.18 22.54 -13.66
N THR A 197 22.59 23.78 -13.37
CA THR A 197 21.97 24.98 -13.95
C THR A 197 22.34 25.17 -15.42
N VAL A 198 21.36 25.53 -16.25
CA VAL A 198 21.55 25.74 -17.70
C VAL A 198 22.39 26.98 -18.00
N ASP A 199 22.16 28.09 -17.28
CA ASP A 199 23.13 29.20 -17.24
C ASP A 199 24.24 28.91 -16.22
N GLY A 200 25.47 29.34 -16.52
CA GLY A 200 26.61 29.25 -15.61
C GLY A 200 27.17 27.84 -15.33
N GLY A 201 26.45 26.76 -15.66
CA GLY A 201 26.90 25.37 -15.52
C GLY A 201 27.28 24.99 -14.08
N LYS A 202 26.44 25.35 -13.10
CA LYS A 202 26.69 25.07 -11.68
C LYS A 202 25.99 23.78 -11.29
N SER A 203 26.73 22.85 -10.70
CA SER A 203 26.23 21.51 -10.38
C SER A 203 26.31 21.20 -8.88
N GLN A 204 25.38 20.37 -8.42
CA GLN A 204 25.35 19.77 -7.08
C GLN A 204 24.85 18.33 -7.18
N THR A 205 25.16 17.51 -6.17
CA THR A 205 24.83 16.07 -6.16
C THR A 205 24.20 15.62 -4.85
N CYS A 206 23.24 14.71 -4.94
CA CYS A 206 22.69 13.97 -3.80
C CYS A 206 22.93 12.46 -3.97
N SER A 207 23.46 11.80 -2.93
CA SER A 207 23.64 10.34 -2.89
C SER A 207 22.38 9.66 -2.35
N VAL A 208 21.78 8.75 -3.13
CA VAL A 208 20.54 8.05 -2.77
C VAL A 208 20.83 6.57 -2.50
N VAL A 209 20.37 6.09 -1.34
CA VAL A 209 20.34 4.67 -0.97
C VAL A 209 18.89 4.21 -0.97
N VAL A 210 18.57 3.21 -1.79
CA VAL A 210 17.25 2.58 -1.83
C VAL A 210 17.38 1.18 -1.21
N ASN A 211 16.76 0.98 -0.06
CA ASN A 211 16.76 -0.32 0.63
C ASN A 211 15.67 -1.25 0.07
N GLU A 212 15.75 -2.55 0.38
CA GLU A 212 14.54 -3.39 0.39
C GLU A 212 13.47 -2.72 1.24
N LYS A 213 12.20 -2.90 0.89
CA LYS A 213 11.09 -2.37 1.69
C LYS A 213 11.02 -3.13 3.01
N THR A 214 11.71 -2.61 4.02
CA THR A 214 11.72 -3.18 5.37
C THR A 214 10.39 -2.88 6.02
N ILE A 215 9.39 -3.69 5.67
CA ILE A 215 8.15 -3.77 6.42
C ILE A 215 8.41 -4.70 7.61
N PRO A 216 8.74 -4.18 8.83
CA PRO A 216 8.38 -4.93 10.02
C PRO A 216 6.86 -5.15 9.94
N PRO A 217 6.34 -6.29 10.42
CA PRO A 217 4.90 -6.43 10.50
C PRO A 217 4.37 -5.24 11.30
N ARG A 218 3.53 -4.40 10.67
CA ARG A 218 2.97 -3.16 11.27
C ARG A 218 2.28 -3.43 12.61
N TRP A 219 1.90 -4.70 12.80
CA TRP A 219 1.51 -5.32 14.04
C TRP A 219 2.66 -6.24 14.51
N GLU A 220 3.55 -5.75 15.39
CA GLU A 220 4.24 -6.65 16.32
C GLU A 220 3.15 -7.33 17.18
N ASP A 221 3.29 -8.64 17.52
CA ASP A 221 2.22 -9.46 18.14
C ASP A 221 1.58 -8.74 19.34
N THR A 222 0.39 -8.14 19.14
CA THR A 222 -0.25 -7.27 20.14
C THR A 222 -0.78 -8.05 21.34
N GLY A 223 -0.65 -9.39 21.32
CA GLY A 223 -0.82 -10.29 22.45
C GLY A 223 0.25 -10.12 23.53
N ALA A 224 0.73 -8.90 23.81
CA ALA A 224 1.32 -8.44 25.06
C ALA A 224 2.05 -9.49 25.93
N ASP A 225 3.09 -10.11 25.37
CA ASP A 225 4.32 -10.56 26.03
C ASP A 225 5.43 -10.43 24.97
N VAL A 226 5.69 -9.19 24.53
CA VAL A 226 6.70 -8.87 23.52
C VAL A 226 8.00 -8.43 24.20
N VAL A 227 8.66 -9.35 24.89
CA VAL A 227 10.13 -9.34 24.88
C VAL A 227 10.57 -10.09 23.63
N LYS A 228 11.60 -9.58 22.93
CA LYS A 228 12.23 -10.22 21.75
C LYS A 228 12.97 -11.51 22.14
N ASN A 229 12.21 -12.51 22.61
CA ASN A 229 12.58 -13.91 22.84
C ASN A 229 11.41 -14.76 23.42
N ASP A 230 10.23 -14.21 23.76
CA ASP A 230 9.25 -14.81 24.71
C ASP A 230 8.47 -16.09 24.28
N TYR A 231 8.96 -16.79 23.25
CA TYR A 231 8.91 -18.26 23.25
C TYR A 231 10.35 -18.79 23.32
N PRO A 232 11.04 -18.64 24.46
CA PRO A 232 12.34 -19.27 24.62
C PRO A 232 12.08 -20.77 24.67
N TYR A 233 13.06 -21.56 24.21
CA TYR A 233 13.21 -22.91 24.76
C TYR A 233 13.76 -22.81 26.19
N LYS A 234 13.04 -22.09 27.07
CA LYS A 234 13.03 -22.44 28.50
C LYS A 234 12.60 -23.90 28.51
N VAL A 235 13.40 -24.73 29.17
CA VAL A 235 13.06 -26.14 29.36
C VAL A 235 11.79 -26.15 30.21
N TYR A 236 10.63 -26.27 29.54
CA TYR A 236 9.38 -26.62 30.20
C TYR A 236 9.68 -27.87 31.01
N ASN A 237 9.27 -27.92 32.28
CA ASN A 237 9.37 -29.14 33.06
C ASN A 237 8.42 -30.16 32.44
N ILE A 238 8.97 -31.01 31.56
CA ILE A 238 8.22 -31.94 30.73
C ILE A 238 7.42 -32.85 31.65
N PRO A 239 6.07 -32.86 31.56
CA PRO A 239 5.26 -33.81 32.30
C PRO A 239 5.77 -35.23 32.06
N THR A 240 5.99 -35.97 33.14
CA THR A 240 6.30 -37.41 33.15
C THR A 240 5.05 -38.23 33.43
N THR A 241 4.09 -37.65 34.15
CA THR A 241 2.79 -38.25 34.48
C THR A 241 1.61 -37.31 34.18
N LYS A 242 0.38 -37.85 34.19
CA LYS A 242 -0.87 -37.05 34.12
C LYS A 242 -1.12 -36.19 35.36
N ALA A 243 -0.37 -36.36 36.45
CA ALA A 243 -0.44 -35.50 37.64
C ALA A 243 0.42 -34.23 37.51
N ASP A 244 1.42 -34.24 36.63
CA ASP A 244 2.41 -33.17 36.47
C ASP A 244 1.86 -32.00 35.63
N PHE A 245 0.87 -32.28 34.75
CA PHE A 245 0.19 -31.26 33.96
C PHE A 245 -0.50 -30.23 34.86
N PRO A 246 -0.39 -28.92 34.56
CA PRO A 246 -1.13 -27.87 35.25
C PRO A 246 -2.64 -28.11 35.21
N ILE A 247 -3.31 -27.88 36.33
CA ILE A 247 -4.68 -28.30 36.59
C ILE A 247 -5.59 -27.07 36.70
N VAL A 248 -6.71 -27.11 35.98
CA VAL A 248 -7.87 -26.21 36.18
C VAL A 248 -8.90 -27.01 36.96
N GLU A 249 -9.17 -26.63 38.21
CA GLU A 249 -10.09 -27.33 39.10
C GLU A 249 -11.37 -26.53 39.26
N ILE A 250 -12.48 -27.07 38.75
CA ILE A 250 -13.79 -26.42 38.73
C ILE A 250 -14.76 -27.09 39.70
N THR A 251 -15.49 -26.29 40.46
CA THR A 251 -16.70 -26.71 41.18
C THR A 251 -17.86 -25.80 40.77
N THR A 252 -18.92 -26.35 40.19
CA THR A 252 -20.14 -25.61 39.84
C THR A 252 -21.15 -25.61 40.98
N ASP A 253 -21.93 -24.54 41.12
CA ASP A 253 -22.94 -24.41 42.18
C ASP A 253 -24.03 -25.49 42.09
N SER A 254 -24.31 -26.00 40.88
CA SER A 254 -25.26 -27.10 40.65
C SER A 254 -24.71 -28.49 41.00
N GLY A 255 -23.41 -28.61 41.26
CA GLY A 255 -22.71 -29.90 41.37
C GLY A 255 -22.66 -30.70 40.07
N LYS A 256 -23.08 -30.13 38.93
CA LYS A 256 -23.15 -30.81 37.62
C LYS A 256 -22.42 -30.03 36.53
N PRO A 257 -21.96 -30.67 35.44
CA PRO A 257 -21.45 -29.94 34.28
C PRO A 257 -22.54 -29.04 33.66
N PRO A 258 -22.18 -27.85 33.13
CA PRO A 258 -23.14 -26.93 32.52
C PRO A 258 -24.01 -27.57 31.43
N ALA A 259 -25.30 -27.27 31.45
CA ALA A 259 -26.30 -27.82 30.52
C ALA A 259 -26.63 -26.90 29.32
N SER A 260 -26.19 -25.64 29.33
CA SER A 260 -26.45 -24.65 28.28
C SER A 260 -25.15 -24.00 27.77
N LYS A 261 -25.16 -23.56 26.50
CA LYS A 261 -24.12 -22.70 25.91
C LYS A 261 -24.45 -21.20 26.00
N ASP A 262 -25.64 -20.86 26.49
CA ASP A 262 -26.21 -19.52 26.47
C ASP A 262 -26.24 -18.94 27.89
N TYR A 263 -26.79 -19.68 28.85
CA TYR A 263 -26.84 -19.29 30.26
C TYR A 263 -25.56 -19.67 31.02
N TYR A 264 -25.06 -18.74 31.83
CA TYR A 264 -24.00 -18.98 32.81
C TYR A 264 -24.58 -19.50 34.13
N GLU A 265 -23.96 -20.54 34.70
CA GLU A 265 -24.08 -20.87 36.12
C GLU A 265 -22.88 -20.33 36.91
N GLY A 266 -23.02 -20.24 38.23
CA GLY A 266 -21.92 -19.86 39.13
C GLY A 266 -21.06 -21.06 39.54
N GLY A 267 -19.93 -20.76 40.17
CA GLY A 267 -19.04 -21.74 40.74
C GLY A 267 -17.72 -21.14 41.23
N THR A 268 -16.76 -22.01 41.50
CA THR A 268 -15.38 -21.66 41.84
C THR A 268 -14.40 -22.35 40.92
N VAL A 269 -13.24 -21.71 40.70
CA VAL A 269 -12.12 -22.28 39.95
C VAL A 269 -10.79 -22.01 40.64
N ARG A 270 -9.90 -23.01 40.64
CA ARG A 270 -8.51 -22.94 41.13
C ARG A 270 -7.56 -23.35 40.02
N PHE A 271 -6.37 -22.75 39.97
CA PHE A 271 -5.35 -23.05 38.97
C PHE A 271 -4.06 -23.52 39.65
N ARG A 272 -3.61 -24.75 39.36
CA ARG A 272 -2.40 -25.33 39.96
C ARG A 272 -1.38 -25.69 38.90
N ASP A 273 -0.12 -25.35 39.12
CA ASP A 273 1.03 -25.73 38.27
C ASP A 273 2.04 -26.49 39.14
N PRO A 274 1.86 -27.80 39.34
CA PRO A 274 2.57 -28.56 40.38
C PRO A 274 4.06 -28.75 40.09
N VAL A 275 4.48 -28.57 38.83
CA VAL A 275 5.89 -28.71 38.39
C VAL A 275 6.48 -27.41 37.85
N GLN A 276 5.81 -26.26 38.02
CA GLN A 276 6.23 -24.97 37.44
C GLN A 276 6.43 -25.04 35.91
N MET A 277 5.55 -25.77 35.21
CA MET A 277 5.60 -25.97 33.76
C MET A 277 5.54 -24.62 33.02
N TYR A 278 4.69 -23.69 33.46
CA TYR A 278 4.49 -22.41 32.79
C TYR A 278 4.75 -21.18 33.68
N SER A 279 4.77 -21.33 35.01
CA SER A 279 4.97 -20.23 35.95
C SER A 279 5.68 -20.67 37.22
N THR A 280 6.39 -19.74 37.87
CA THR A 280 6.88 -19.92 39.25
C THR A 280 5.74 -19.89 40.28
N VAL A 281 4.55 -19.39 39.88
CA VAL A 281 3.32 -19.44 40.69
C VAL A 281 2.67 -20.82 40.51
N THR A 282 2.86 -21.69 41.51
CA THR A 282 2.39 -23.09 41.49
C THR A 282 0.92 -23.27 41.88
N ASP A 283 0.29 -22.27 42.48
CA ASP A 283 -1.09 -22.32 42.98
C ASP A 283 -1.70 -20.92 42.97
N ILE A 284 -2.81 -20.76 42.27
CA ILE A 284 -3.71 -19.60 42.34
C ILE A 284 -4.94 -20.07 43.11
N PRO A 285 -5.21 -19.52 44.32
CA PRO A 285 -6.32 -19.95 45.17
C PRO A 285 -7.68 -19.96 44.48
N ALA A 286 -8.61 -20.76 45.02
CA ALA A 286 -9.95 -20.87 44.48
C ALA A 286 -10.70 -19.52 44.52
N MET A 287 -11.19 -19.09 43.36
CA MET A 287 -11.91 -17.83 43.18
C MET A 287 -13.28 -18.07 42.52
N SER A 288 -14.23 -17.18 42.79
CA SER A 288 -15.56 -17.22 42.16
C SER A 288 -15.46 -17.00 40.64
N MET A 289 -16.25 -17.76 39.89
CA MET A 289 -16.40 -17.61 38.45
C MET A 289 -17.84 -17.86 38.00
N GLN A 290 -18.12 -17.51 36.76
CA GLN A 290 -19.26 -17.98 36.00
C GLN A 290 -18.78 -18.96 34.92
N ILE A 291 -19.57 -19.99 34.60
CA ILE A 291 -19.24 -20.97 33.55
C ILE A 291 -20.46 -21.30 32.68
N ARG A 292 -20.23 -21.48 31.38
CA ARG A 292 -21.20 -22.06 30.44
C ARG A 292 -20.54 -22.90 29.36
N GLY A 293 -21.33 -23.69 28.63
CA GLY A 293 -20.90 -24.38 27.42
C GLY A 293 -20.48 -23.43 26.30
N ARG A 294 -19.76 -23.93 25.29
CA ARG A 294 -19.50 -23.13 24.08
C ARG A 294 -19.42 -23.97 22.79
N GLY A 295 -19.46 -23.26 21.67
CA GLY A 295 -19.46 -23.86 20.34
C GLY A 295 -20.82 -24.41 19.95
N ASN A 296 -20.99 -24.72 18.66
CA ASN A 296 -22.22 -25.30 18.12
C ASN A 296 -22.04 -26.82 17.96
N THR A 297 -21.43 -27.25 16.86
CA THR A 297 -21.22 -28.67 16.51
C THR A 297 -20.42 -29.49 17.55
N THR A 298 -19.55 -28.86 18.35
CA THR A 298 -18.83 -29.51 19.46
C THR A 298 -19.68 -29.65 20.73
N TRP A 299 -20.75 -28.85 20.87
CA TRP A 299 -21.68 -28.87 21.99
C TRP A 299 -22.89 -29.78 21.75
N GLU A 300 -23.38 -29.83 20.50
CA GLU A 300 -24.60 -30.53 20.03
C GLU A 300 -24.51 -32.07 20.03
N GLY A 301 -23.75 -32.67 20.94
CA GLY A 301 -23.73 -34.12 21.23
C GLY A 301 -23.11 -35.05 20.18
N GLN A 302 -23.03 -34.64 18.91
CA GLN A 302 -22.68 -35.48 17.75
C GLN A 302 -21.36 -36.27 17.87
N TYR A 303 -20.43 -35.84 18.74
CA TYR A 303 -19.12 -36.48 18.94
C TYR A 303 -18.80 -36.73 20.43
N GLY A 304 -19.81 -37.06 21.25
CA GLY A 304 -19.63 -37.56 22.62
C GLY A 304 -19.58 -36.51 23.73
N SER A 305 -19.08 -36.90 24.90
CA SER A 305 -19.28 -36.23 26.20
C SER A 305 -18.25 -35.18 26.60
N LYS A 306 -17.12 -35.04 25.89
CA LYS A 306 -16.04 -34.08 26.22
C LYS A 306 -16.36 -32.68 25.66
N ASN A 307 -17.23 -31.94 26.35
CA ASN A 307 -17.67 -30.63 25.88
C ASN A 307 -16.65 -29.51 26.19
N PRO A 308 -16.56 -28.44 25.37
CA PRO A 308 -15.79 -27.24 25.66
C PRO A 308 -16.63 -26.18 26.39
N TYR A 309 -15.97 -25.32 27.17
CA TYR A 309 -16.61 -24.32 28.05
C TYR A 309 -16.02 -22.92 27.87
N ARG A 310 -16.76 -21.87 28.26
CA ARG A 310 -16.24 -20.52 28.56
C ARG A 310 -16.39 -20.28 30.05
N ILE A 311 -15.33 -19.82 30.70
CA ILE A 311 -15.34 -19.35 32.08
C ILE A 311 -15.11 -17.84 32.11
N LYS A 312 -15.75 -17.17 33.06
CA LYS A 312 -15.59 -15.76 33.34
C LYS A 312 -15.28 -15.56 34.81
N LEU A 313 -14.09 -15.09 35.11
CA LEU A 313 -13.61 -14.88 36.48
C LEU A 313 -14.21 -13.63 37.10
N SER A 314 -14.39 -13.64 38.43
CA SER A 314 -14.83 -12.45 39.18
C SER A 314 -13.83 -11.29 39.04
N GLU A 315 -12.54 -11.58 39.07
CA GLU A 315 -11.43 -10.63 38.93
C GLU A 315 -10.47 -10.98 37.78
N HIS A 316 -9.57 -10.04 37.45
CA HIS A 316 -8.74 -10.07 36.25
C HIS A 316 -7.38 -10.72 36.52
N THR A 317 -7.32 -12.04 36.35
CA THR A 317 -6.27 -12.90 36.92
C THR A 317 -5.23 -13.32 35.88
N LYS A 318 -3.93 -13.22 36.24
CA LYS A 318 -2.83 -13.80 35.45
C LYS A 318 -2.75 -15.30 35.69
N ILE A 319 -2.89 -16.13 34.66
CA ILE A 319 -2.92 -17.59 34.79
C ILE A 319 -1.75 -18.22 34.04
N PHE A 320 -0.99 -19.11 34.68
CA PHE A 320 0.08 -19.90 34.05
C PHE A 320 1.07 -19.06 33.20
N GLY A 321 1.44 -17.88 33.72
CA GLY A 321 2.35 -16.94 33.05
C GLY A 321 1.78 -16.28 31.78
N MET A 322 0.46 -16.36 31.53
CA MET A 322 -0.23 -15.52 30.54
C MET A 322 -0.58 -14.17 31.17
N LYS A 323 -1.02 -13.22 30.32
CA LYS A 323 -1.54 -11.92 30.76
C LYS A 323 -2.76 -12.11 31.66
N GLY A 324 -3.08 -11.06 32.42
CA GLY A 324 -4.30 -11.05 33.23
C GLY A 324 -5.52 -10.97 32.31
N ASP A 325 -6.58 -11.70 32.64
CA ASP A 325 -7.85 -11.66 31.91
C ASP A 325 -8.98 -12.17 32.82
N LYS A 326 -10.23 -11.83 32.50
CA LYS A 326 -11.42 -12.44 33.10
C LYS A 326 -11.98 -13.57 32.24
N ASP A 327 -11.89 -13.46 30.92
CA ASP A 327 -12.71 -14.25 30.00
C ASP A 327 -11.88 -15.29 29.25
N TRP A 328 -12.00 -16.56 29.66
CA TRP A 328 -11.17 -17.67 29.19
C TRP A 328 -12.01 -18.78 28.56
N ILE A 329 -11.45 -19.46 27.58
CA ILE A 329 -12.03 -20.65 26.97
C ILE A 329 -11.30 -21.90 27.48
N LEU A 330 -12.07 -22.94 27.80
CA LEU A 330 -11.60 -24.30 27.99
C LEU A 330 -12.00 -25.11 26.74
N LEU A 331 -11.10 -25.10 25.75
CA LEU A 331 -11.28 -25.74 24.46
C LEU A 331 -10.92 -27.23 24.56
N SER A 332 -11.83 -28.10 24.12
CA SER A 332 -11.70 -29.55 24.31
C SER A 332 -10.95 -30.28 23.20
N ASP A 333 -10.76 -29.66 22.03
CA ASP A 333 -10.07 -30.19 20.83
C ASP A 333 -10.36 -31.67 20.52
N ARG A 334 -11.59 -32.11 20.80
CA ARG A 334 -11.92 -33.55 20.84
C ARG A 334 -11.87 -34.27 19.49
N LEU A 335 -11.88 -33.52 18.39
CA LEU A 335 -11.70 -34.07 17.04
C LEU A 335 -10.22 -34.20 16.66
N ASP A 336 -9.32 -33.49 17.35
CA ASP A 336 -7.88 -33.63 17.19
C ASP A 336 -7.37 -34.81 18.02
N ASN A 337 -7.16 -35.95 17.36
CA ASN A 337 -6.57 -37.12 18.00
C ASN A 337 -5.15 -36.90 18.57
N THR A 338 -4.44 -35.84 18.14
CA THR A 338 -3.11 -35.47 18.67
C THR A 338 -3.17 -34.51 19.86
N MET A 339 -4.25 -33.74 20.03
CA MET A 339 -4.28 -32.52 20.87
C MET A 339 -3.13 -31.54 20.56
N MET A 340 -2.62 -31.46 19.33
CA MET A 340 -1.46 -30.63 18.94
C MET A 340 -1.75 -29.68 17.77
N ARG A 341 -2.80 -29.90 16.97
CA ARG A 341 -3.04 -29.17 15.72
C ARG A 341 -3.34 -27.69 15.96
N THR A 342 -4.16 -27.37 16.95
CA THR A 342 -4.41 -25.98 17.36
C THR A 342 -3.13 -25.31 17.85
N ALA A 343 -2.33 -25.97 18.70
CA ALA A 343 -1.05 -25.43 19.16
C ALA A 343 -0.04 -25.19 18.03
N VAL A 344 0.02 -26.07 17.02
CA VAL A 344 0.87 -25.91 15.83
C VAL A 344 0.37 -24.77 14.94
N ALA A 345 -0.94 -24.66 14.71
CA ALA A 345 -1.53 -23.53 13.98
C ALA A 345 -1.27 -22.17 14.68
N MET A 346 -1.43 -22.11 15.99
CA MET A 346 -1.14 -20.91 16.81
C MET A 346 0.37 -20.64 16.96
N ARG A 347 1.25 -21.60 16.64
CA ARG A 347 2.69 -21.35 16.45
C ARG A 347 2.97 -20.77 15.06
N ILE A 348 2.39 -21.33 14.00
CA ILE A 348 2.50 -20.81 12.62
C ILE A 348 2.01 -19.36 12.55
N SER A 349 0.85 -19.06 13.14
CA SER A 349 0.22 -17.73 13.23
C SER A 349 1.19 -16.65 13.76
N ARG A 350 1.97 -16.97 14.80
CA ARG A 350 2.99 -16.06 15.36
C ARG A 350 4.24 -15.96 14.49
N LEU A 351 4.68 -17.06 13.87
CA LEU A 351 5.86 -17.06 13.01
C LEU A 351 5.64 -16.23 11.74
N VAL A 352 4.41 -16.22 11.20
CA VAL A 352 3.98 -15.31 10.12
C VAL A 352 3.53 -13.94 10.63
N SER A 353 3.63 -13.66 11.94
CA SER A 353 3.31 -12.36 12.55
C SER A 353 1.87 -11.85 12.31
N MET A 354 0.86 -12.72 12.39
CA MET A 354 -0.56 -12.31 12.46
C MET A 354 -0.77 -11.26 13.55
N PRO A 355 -1.63 -10.24 13.36
CA PRO A 355 -1.76 -9.09 14.27
C PRO A 355 -1.98 -9.46 15.74
N TRP A 356 -2.87 -10.43 15.99
CA TRP A 356 -2.98 -11.10 17.28
C TRP A 356 -2.99 -12.62 17.07
N THR A 357 -2.40 -13.34 18.02
CA THR A 357 -2.62 -14.78 18.15
C THR A 357 -2.96 -15.10 19.61
N PRO A 358 -4.08 -15.80 19.91
CA PRO A 358 -4.43 -16.15 21.29
C PRO A 358 -3.35 -16.98 21.96
N LYS A 359 -3.01 -16.65 23.21
CA LYS A 359 -2.20 -17.50 24.08
C LYS A 359 -3.04 -18.64 24.61
N PHE A 360 -2.39 -19.78 24.78
CA PHE A 360 -2.99 -20.97 25.34
C PHE A 360 -2.01 -21.68 26.26
N ARG A 361 -2.55 -22.59 27.07
CA ARG A 361 -1.84 -23.58 27.88
C ARG A 361 -2.56 -24.91 27.77
N MET A 362 -1.81 -25.99 27.60
CA MET A 362 -2.34 -27.34 27.75
C MET A 362 -2.44 -27.66 29.24
N VAL A 363 -3.65 -28.01 29.70
CA VAL A 363 -4.01 -28.18 31.12
C VAL A 363 -4.81 -29.46 31.31
N ARG A 364 -4.76 -30.09 32.48
CA ARG A 364 -5.78 -31.08 32.89
C ARG A 364 -6.95 -30.34 33.53
N MET A 365 -8.18 -30.74 33.23
CA MET A 365 -9.37 -30.15 33.85
C MET A 365 -10.03 -31.16 34.78
N THR A 366 -10.31 -30.76 36.02
CA THR A 366 -11.26 -31.47 36.89
C THR A 366 -12.53 -30.63 37.04
N MET A 367 -13.68 -31.29 37.15
CA MET A 367 -14.97 -30.63 37.31
C MET A 367 -15.82 -31.44 38.29
N ASN A 368 -16.18 -30.83 39.41
CA ASN A 368 -16.96 -31.43 40.50
C ASN A 368 -16.33 -32.73 41.05
N GLY A 369 -14.99 -32.75 41.14
CA GLY A 369 -14.19 -33.90 41.57
C GLY A 369 -13.84 -34.91 40.47
N GLU A 370 -14.54 -34.88 39.32
CA GLU A 370 -14.28 -35.80 38.21
C GLU A 370 -13.18 -35.27 37.28
N ASP A 371 -12.22 -36.12 36.89
CA ASP A 371 -11.24 -35.79 35.84
C ASP A 371 -11.93 -35.76 34.46
N LYS A 372 -11.70 -34.67 33.71
CA LYS A 372 -12.20 -34.46 32.35
C LYS A 372 -11.07 -34.58 31.31
N GLY A 373 -9.85 -34.88 31.75
CA GLY A 373 -8.67 -35.02 30.89
C GLY A 373 -8.11 -33.68 30.43
N LEU A 374 -7.34 -33.69 29.34
CA LEU A 374 -6.66 -32.49 28.86
C LEU A 374 -7.56 -31.54 28.08
N TYR A 375 -7.37 -30.25 28.29
CA TYR A 375 -8.00 -29.13 27.60
C TYR A 375 -6.94 -28.10 27.20
N TYR A 376 -7.28 -27.21 26.29
CA TYR A 376 -6.59 -25.95 26.11
C TYR A 376 -7.31 -24.86 26.90
N LEU A 377 -6.66 -24.31 27.93
CA LEU A 377 -7.03 -23.01 28.48
C LEU A 377 -6.48 -21.97 27.51
N ILE A 378 -7.34 -21.20 26.85
CA ILE A 378 -7.00 -20.28 25.76
C ILE A 378 -7.73 -18.94 25.93
N GLU A 379 -7.04 -17.84 25.60
CA GLU A 379 -7.58 -16.48 25.62
C GLU A 379 -8.84 -16.36 24.75
N GLN A 380 -9.82 -15.58 25.19
CA GLN A 380 -11.02 -15.30 24.41
C GLN A 380 -10.73 -14.36 23.24
N LYS A 381 -11.33 -14.66 22.08
CA LYS A 381 -11.24 -13.87 20.84
C LYS A 381 -12.21 -12.69 20.84
N GLU A 382 -11.82 -11.62 21.53
CA GLU A 382 -12.55 -10.36 21.67
C GLU A 382 -11.63 -9.15 21.41
N VAL A 383 -12.24 -7.99 21.18
CA VAL A 383 -11.54 -6.74 20.83
C VAL A 383 -10.87 -6.13 22.06
N ASP A 384 -9.57 -5.84 21.94
CA ASP A 384 -8.81 -5.07 22.90
C ASP A 384 -7.54 -4.54 22.20
N ARG A 385 -7.60 -3.26 21.79
CA ARG A 385 -6.51 -2.53 21.10
C ARG A 385 -5.13 -2.70 21.72
N ALA A 386 -5.03 -2.85 23.05
CA ALA A 386 -3.76 -2.89 23.78
C ALA A 386 -3.30 -4.32 24.15
N ASN A 387 -4.22 -5.30 24.13
CA ASN A 387 -3.99 -6.59 24.80
C ASN A 387 -4.37 -7.83 23.98
N LYS A 388 -5.30 -7.72 23.01
CA LYS A 388 -5.84 -8.85 22.23
C LYS A 388 -5.93 -8.47 20.74
N VAL A 389 -7.10 -8.69 20.12
CA VAL A 389 -7.42 -8.24 18.76
C VAL A 389 -7.29 -6.72 18.69
N PRO A 390 -6.38 -6.16 17.87
CA PRO A 390 -6.01 -4.75 17.95
C PRO A 390 -7.06 -3.83 17.31
N VAL A 391 -8.16 -3.61 18.03
CA VAL A 391 -9.34 -2.83 17.62
C VAL A 391 -9.89 -2.06 18.81
N GLU A 392 -10.28 -0.80 18.63
CA GLU A 392 -11.02 0.00 19.62
C GLU A 392 -12.48 0.24 19.18
N VAL A 393 -13.41 -0.42 19.87
CA VAL A 393 -14.85 -0.24 19.64
C VAL A 393 -15.38 0.91 20.50
N VAL A 394 -15.72 2.02 19.86
CA VAL A 394 -16.35 3.18 20.50
C VAL A 394 -17.86 3.09 20.29
N TYR A 395 -18.53 2.37 21.20
CA TYR A 395 -19.96 2.08 21.12
C TYR A 395 -20.81 3.34 20.85
N GLY A 396 -21.74 3.23 19.91
CA GLY A 396 -22.57 4.34 19.43
C GLY A 396 -21.97 5.16 18.28
N ASN A 397 -20.64 5.19 18.11
CA ASN A 397 -20.01 5.89 16.99
C ASN A 397 -19.99 5.03 15.70
N VAL A 398 -20.32 5.65 14.57
CA VAL A 398 -20.64 5.00 13.28
C VAL A 398 -19.40 4.44 12.57
N ASP A 399 -18.26 5.13 12.66
CA ASP A 399 -17.00 4.76 12.00
C ASP A 399 -15.96 4.16 12.95
N SER A 400 -16.39 3.81 14.16
CA SER A 400 -15.56 3.12 15.17
C SER A 400 -15.11 1.72 14.73
N GLY A 401 -14.13 1.17 15.45
CA GLY A 401 -13.62 -0.17 15.17
C GLY A 401 -14.68 -1.26 15.28
N TYR A 402 -14.43 -2.39 14.63
CA TYR A 402 -15.34 -3.54 14.61
C TYR A 402 -14.63 -4.88 14.33
N LEU A 403 -15.27 -5.98 14.75
CA LEU A 403 -14.90 -7.36 14.49
C LEU A 403 -16.05 -8.13 13.82
N LEU A 404 -15.73 -8.90 12.79
CA LEU A 404 -16.64 -9.67 11.94
C LEU A 404 -16.19 -11.15 11.84
N GLU A 405 -17.14 -12.05 11.56
CA GLU A 405 -16.90 -13.48 11.38
C GLU A 405 -17.66 -13.99 10.14
N LEU A 406 -16.97 -14.59 9.18
CA LEU A 406 -17.59 -15.44 8.17
C LEU A 406 -17.95 -16.79 8.80
N ASP A 407 -19.24 -17.02 8.98
CA ASP A 407 -19.80 -18.30 9.40
C ASP A 407 -21.14 -18.53 8.68
N ASN A 408 -21.13 -19.47 7.74
CA ASN A 408 -22.27 -19.86 6.93
C ASN A 408 -23.35 -20.65 7.72
N LYS A 409 -23.25 -20.79 9.05
CA LYS A 409 -24.30 -21.44 9.86
C LYS A 409 -25.54 -20.55 10.03
N SER A 410 -26.69 -21.22 10.14
CA SER A 410 -28.02 -20.62 10.08
C SER A 410 -28.58 -20.21 11.45
N ASP A 411 -27.78 -20.25 12.51
CA ASP A 411 -28.12 -19.70 13.82
C ASP A 411 -28.45 -18.21 13.74
N SER A 412 -29.36 -17.74 14.59
CA SER A 412 -30.05 -16.45 14.51
C SER A 412 -29.20 -15.23 14.90
N ASP A 413 -27.88 -15.40 14.91
CA ASP A 413 -26.88 -14.35 15.13
C ASP A 413 -27.09 -13.17 14.17
N ALA A 414 -26.86 -11.95 14.65
CA ALA A 414 -26.99 -10.77 13.81
C ALA A 414 -25.91 -10.74 12.74
N LYS A 415 -26.34 -10.67 11.47
CA LYS A 415 -25.49 -10.84 10.30
C LYS A 415 -26.02 -10.10 9.08
N PHE A 416 -25.16 -9.93 8.08
CA PHE A 416 -25.53 -9.50 6.73
C PHE A 416 -25.06 -10.52 5.69
N THR A 417 -25.66 -10.45 4.50
CA THR A 417 -25.17 -11.18 3.32
C THR A 417 -24.52 -10.15 2.39
N SER A 418 -23.26 -10.36 2.03
CA SER A 418 -22.55 -9.43 1.13
C SER A 418 -23.19 -9.40 -0.26
N THR A 419 -23.12 -8.25 -0.94
CA THR A 419 -23.77 -8.07 -2.25
C THR A 419 -23.11 -8.89 -3.34
N THR A 420 -21.78 -9.01 -3.29
CA THR A 420 -20.96 -9.29 -4.47
C THR A 420 -20.52 -10.75 -4.52
N PHE A 421 -20.04 -11.30 -3.40
CA PHE A 421 -19.70 -12.72 -3.27
C PHE A 421 -20.70 -13.54 -2.42
N ARG A 422 -21.81 -12.91 -2.00
CA ARG A 422 -22.97 -13.57 -1.33
C ARG A 422 -22.61 -14.28 -0.02
N LYS A 423 -21.61 -13.75 0.68
CA LYS A 423 -21.03 -14.30 1.90
C LYS A 423 -21.86 -13.92 3.13
N VAL A 424 -22.03 -14.85 4.08
CA VAL A 424 -22.75 -14.60 5.34
C VAL A 424 -21.76 -14.11 6.39
N VAL A 425 -21.86 -12.84 6.75
CA VAL A 425 -20.95 -12.14 7.68
C VAL A 425 -21.69 -11.81 8.96
N LYS A 426 -21.28 -12.43 10.08
CA LYS A 426 -21.78 -12.13 11.42
C LYS A 426 -21.05 -10.90 12.00
N TYR A 427 -21.79 -10.04 12.68
CA TYR A 427 -21.21 -8.98 13.51
C TYR A 427 -20.80 -9.58 14.86
N LYS A 428 -19.59 -9.27 15.37
CA LYS A 428 -19.07 -9.85 16.63
C LYS A 428 -18.84 -8.84 17.73
N ASP A 429 -18.29 -7.68 17.37
CA ASP A 429 -18.20 -6.52 18.25
C ASP A 429 -18.23 -5.26 17.36
N PRO A 430 -19.10 -4.27 17.60
CA PRO A 430 -20.25 -4.34 18.51
C PRO A 430 -21.30 -5.37 18.05
N ASP A 431 -21.89 -6.13 18.97
CA ASP A 431 -22.99 -7.05 18.65
C ASP A 431 -24.33 -6.28 18.59
N PRO A 432 -25.10 -6.34 17.49
CA PRO A 432 -26.47 -5.84 17.42
C PRO A 432 -27.42 -6.38 18.50
N ASN A 433 -27.11 -7.56 19.04
CA ASN A 433 -27.92 -8.30 20.01
C ASN A 433 -27.31 -8.29 21.43
N ASP A 434 -26.24 -7.55 21.71
CA ASP A 434 -25.62 -7.44 23.06
C ASP A 434 -26.69 -7.14 24.12
N ASP A 435 -26.70 -7.80 25.27
CA ASP A 435 -27.69 -7.53 26.33
C ASP A 435 -27.57 -6.10 26.88
N ASP A 436 -26.37 -5.50 26.85
CA ASP A 436 -26.12 -4.12 27.23
C ASP A 436 -26.58 -3.15 26.13
N ALA A 437 -27.67 -2.42 26.41
CA ALA A 437 -28.23 -1.43 25.50
C ALA A 437 -27.28 -0.27 25.15
N ALA A 438 -26.23 -0.02 25.94
CA ALA A 438 -25.18 0.96 25.63
C ALA A 438 -24.16 0.43 24.60
N LYS A 439 -24.10 -0.89 24.39
CA LYS A 439 -23.17 -1.55 23.44
C LYS A 439 -23.81 -2.00 22.13
N LYS A 440 -25.13 -2.18 22.12
CA LYS A 440 -25.90 -2.58 20.92
C LYS A 440 -25.54 -1.73 19.71
N MET A 441 -25.11 -2.38 18.62
CA MET A 441 -24.74 -1.69 17.40
C MET A 441 -25.92 -0.90 16.77
N THR A 442 -25.66 0.36 16.43
CA THR A 442 -26.63 1.26 15.78
C THR A 442 -26.93 0.85 14.32
N SER A 443 -28.09 1.23 13.80
CA SER A 443 -28.44 0.98 12.39
C SER A 443 -27.51 1.69 11.41
N ALA A 444 -27.00 2.88 11.76
CA ALA A 444 -26.04 3.61 10.93
C ALA A 444 -24.68 2.88 10.86
N GLN A 445 -24.20 2.35 11.98
CA GLN A 445 -22.96 1.57 12.03
C GLN A 445 -23.08 0.25 11.24
N LYS A 446 -24.22 -0.46 11.32
CA LYS A 446 -24.51 -1.63 10.46
C LYS A 446 -24.38 -1.28 8.96
N THR A 447 -24.94 -0.14 8.55
CA THR A 447 -24.85 0.35 7.16
C THR A 447 -23.41 0.70 6.78
N TYR A 448 -22.67 1.41 7.63
CA TYR A 448 -21.25 1.73 7.40
C TYR A 448 -20.40 0.48 7.18
N ILE A 449 -20.47 -0.48 8.11
CA ILE A 449 -19.72 -1.74 8.05
C ILE A 449 -20.09 -2.56 6.81
N THR A 450 -21.39 -2.71 6.53
CA THR A 450 -21.89 -3.44 5.36
C THR A 450 -21.38 -2.81 4.07
N ASN A 451 -21.41 -1.47 3.96
CA ASN A 451 -20.97 -0.75 2.76
C ASN A 451 -19.45 -0.83 2.56
N TYR A 452 -18.65 -0.75 3.64
CA TYR A 452 -17.20 -0.94 3.55
C TYR A 452 -16.86 -2.34 3.05
N PHE A 453 -17.48 -3.38 3.63
CA PHE A 453 -17.26 -4.77 3.25
C PHE A 453 -17.67 -5.06 1.80
N ASN A 454 -18.84 -4.57 1.37
CA ASN A 454 -19.28 -4.69 -0.03
C ASN A 454 -18.37 -3.92 -0.99
N SER A 455 -17.74 -2.82 -0.56
CA SER A 455 -16.77 -2.07 -1.37
C SER A 455 -15.48 -2.86 -1.61
N VAL A 456 -14.99 -3.57 -0.58
CA VAL A 456 -13.85 -4.50 -0.69
C VAL A 456 -14.15 -5.59 -1.72
N GLU A 457 -15.29 -6.28 -1.59
CA GLU A 457 -15.65 -7.35 -2.53
C GLU A 457 -15.84 -6.84 -3.97
N SER A 458 -16.41 -5.64 -4.13
CA SER A 458 -16.65 -5.04 -5.46
C SER A 458 -15.38 -4.58 -6.14
N ALA A 459 -14.39 -4.05 -5.39
CA ALA A 459 -13.06 -3.75 -5.90
C ALA A 459 -12.33 -5.03 -6.37
N MET A 460 -12.43 -6.12 -5.59
CA MET A 460 -11.86 -7.43 -5.99
C MET A 460 -12.55 -8.02 -7.24
N GLN A 461 -13.89 -7.97 -7.33
CA GLN A 461 -14.61 -8.50 -8.49
C GLN A 461 -14.32 -7.70 -9.77
N SER A 462 -14.17 -6.38 -9.66
CA SER A 462 -13.83 -5.50 -10.78
C SER A 462 -12.33 -5.45 -11.13
N LYS A 463 -11.48 -6.13 -10.33
CA LYS A 463 -10.01 -6.13 -10.45
C LYS A 463 -9.39 -4.72 -10.30
N ASN A 464 -10.05 -3.84 -9.55
CA ASN A 464 -9.55 -2.51 -9.23
C ASN A 464 -8.53 -2.60 -8.08
N TRP A 465 -7.31 -3.03 -8.39
CA TRP A 465 -6.30 -3.37 -7.38
C TRP A 465 -5.90 -2.17 -6.52
N ASP A 466 -5.76 -0.97 -7.09
CA ASP A 466 -5.52 0.26 -6.32
C ASP A 466 -6.60 0.50 -5.26
N GLN A 467 -7.88 0.25 -5.60
CA GLN A 467 -8.98 0.34 -4.64
C GLN A 467 -8.95 -0.80 -3.61
N VAL A 468 -8.56 -2.02 -3.99
CA VAL A 468 -8.35 -3.13 -3.03
C VAL A 468 -7.24 -2.76 -2.04
N HIS A 469 -6.07 -2.32 -2.51
CA HIS A 469 -4.93 -1.93 -1.67
C HIS A 469 -5.26 -0.75 -0.76
N ASN A 470 -6.19 0.13 -1.15
CA ASN A 470 -6.68 1.22 -0.30
C ASN A 470 -7.75 0.77 0.72
N LEU A 471 -8.42 -0.37 0.52
CA LEU A 471 -9.47 -0.89 1.41
C LEU A 471 -9.05 -2.08 2.29
N ILE A 472 -7.93 -2.76 2.02
CA ILE A 472 -7.43 -3.87 2.86
C ILE A 472 -5.99 -3.68 3.36
N GLU A 473 -5.70 -4.18 4.56
CA GLU A 473 -4.33 -4.34 5.06
C GLU A 473 -3.74 -5.64 4.48
N MET A 474 -3.30 -5.59 3.22
CA MET A 474 -2.89 -6.74 2.38
C MET A 474 -2.02 -7.78 3.10
N ASP A 475 -1.04 -7.35 3.89
CA ASP A 475 -0.16 -8.24 4.64
C ASP A 475 -0.92 -9.22 5.53
N THR A 476 -1.91 -8.75 6.28
CA THR A 476 -2.70 -9.59 7.20
C THR A 476 -3.48 -10.69 6.47
N TRP A 477 -3.88 -10.41 5.22
CA TRP A 477 -4.52 -11.39 4.34
C TRP A 477 -3.51 -12.42 3.83
N ILE A 478 -2.27 -12.02 3.54
CA ILE A 478 -1.16 -12.92 3.15
C ILE A 478 -0.69 -13.78 4.34
N GLN A 479 -0.69 -13.22 5.54
CA GLN A 479 -0.40 -13.95 6.78
C GLN A 479 -1.50 -15.00 7.07
N ASN A 480 -2.78 -14.60 7.02
CA ASN A 480 -3.92 -15.53 7.18
C ASN A 480 -3.88 -16.65 6.13
N TYR A 481 -3.59 -16.27 4.88
CA TYR A 481 -3.36 -17.19 3.78
C TYR A 481 -2.30 -18.23 4.14
N PHE A 482 -1.11 -17.82 4.59
CA PHE A 482 -0.05 -18.78 4.93
C PHE A 482 -0.46 -19.73 6.06
N VAL A 483 -1.16 -19.27 7.11
CA VAL A 483 -1.59 -20.19 8.18
C VAL A 483 -2.53 -21.27 7.62
N HIS A 484 -3.56 -20.88 6.87
CA HIS A 484 -4.53 -21.85 6.33
C HIS A 484 -3.99 -22.70 5.17
N GLU A 485 -3.07 -22.17 4.35
CA GLU A 485 -2.44 -22.87 3.22
C GLU A 485 -1.44 -23.93 3.69
N VAL A 486 -0.64 -23.61 4.72
CA VAL A 486 0.29 -24.53 5.38
C VAL A 486 -0.45 -25.56 6.22
N SER A 487 -1.50 -25.17 6.94
CA SER A 487 -2.23 -26.10 7.81
C SER A 487 -3.26 -26.96 7.09
N MET A 488 -3.69 -26.57 5.88
CA MET A 488 -4.82 -27.19 5.17
C MET A 488 -6.07 -27.32 6.06
N ASN A 489 -6.42 -26.25 6.80
CA ASN A 489 -7.52 -26.27 7.78
C ASN A 489 -8.89 -26.46 7.09
N LYS A 490 -9.61 -27.53 7.48
CA LYS A 490 -10.91 -27.91 6.93
C LYS A 490 -12.09 -27.01 7.34
N ASP A 491 -12.03 -26.28 8.45
CA ASP A 491 -13.14 -25.40 8.83
C ASP A 491 -12.87 -23.92 8.48
N GLY A 492 -11.61 -23.47 8.51
CA GLY A 492 -11.17 -22.15 8.04
C GLY A 492 -11.24 -21.92 6.50
N ASN A 493 -10.47 -20.93 6.01
CA ASN A 493 -10.42 -20.44 4.63
C ASN A 493 -11.78 -19.95 4.06
N MET A 494 -12.17 -18.71 4.39
CA MET A 494 -13.21 -17.93 3.70
C MET A 494 -14.59 -18.63 3.61
N ARG A 495 -14.87 -19.55 4.55
CA ARG A 495 -16.06 -20.42 4.60
C ARG A 495 -16.70 -20.47 6.00
N LEU A 496 -15.91 -20.79 7.03
CA LEU A 496 -16.27 -20.70 8.46
C LEU A 496 -15.06 -20.13 9.23
N SER A 497 -15.25 -19.78 10.51
CA SER A 497 -14.21 -19.43 11.49
C SER A 497 -13.10 -18.50 10.95
N THR A 498 -13.49 -17.56 10.07
CA THR A 498 -12.60 -16.62 9.37
C THR A 498 -13.01 -15.20 9.75
N TYR A 499 -12.08 -14.39 10.24
CA TYR A 499 -12.40 -13.11 10.87
C TYR A 499 -11.84 -11.92 10.10
N PHE A 500 -12.55 -10.80 10.20
CA PHE A 500 -12.12 -9.51 9.67
C PHE A 500 -12.30 -8.46 10.74
N ALA A 501 -11.35 -7.54 10.82
CA ALA A 501 -11.38 -6.40 11.71
C ALA A 501 -11.12 -5.13 10.92
N LYS A 502 -11.65 -4.02 11.41
CA LYS A 502 -11.18 -2.68 11.07
C LYS A 502 -11.13 -1.89 12.37
N ASP A 503 -10.14 -1.04 12.50
CA ASP A 503 -10.06 -0.02 13.55
C ASP A 503 -10.20 1.37 12.92
N VAL A 504 -10.42 2.43 13.70
CA VAL A 504 -10.69 3.78 13.16
C VAL A 504 -9.69 4.23 12.09
N ASP A 505 -8.41 3.97 12.33
CA ASP A 505 -7.21 4.38 11.58
C ASP A 505 -6.59 3.28 10.69
N THR A 506 -7.27 2.15 10.50
CA THR A 506 -6.80 1.02 9.67
C THR A 506 -7.75 0.69 8.52
N LYS A 507 -7.22 -0.02 7.51
CA LYS A 507 -8.00 -0.68 6.44
C LYS A 507 -8.57 -2.01 6.95
N LEU A 508 -9.41 -2.71 6.17
CA LEU A 508 -9.95 -4.00 6.58
C LEU A 508 -8.85 -5.07 6.64
N PHE A 509 -8.61 -5.62 7.82
CA PHE A 509 -7.51 -6.55 8.12
C PHE A 509 -8.01 -7.90 8.65
N MET A 510 -7.17 -8.92 8.60
CA MET A 510 -7.46 -10.25 9.16
C MET A 510 -6.74 -10.39 10.51
N PRO A 511 -7.44 -10.28 11.65
CA PRO A 511 -6.79 -10.04 12.94
C PRO A 511 -6.13 -11.29 13.55
N PHE A 512 -6.72 -12.47 13.34
CA PHE A 512 -6.27 -13.74 13.92
C PHE A 512 -6.83 -14.94 13.13
N VAL A 513 -6.55 -16.16 13.60
CA VAL A 513 -7.05 -17.43 13.06
C VAL A 513 -7.72 -18.26 14.15
N TRP A 514 -8.68 -19.13 13.82
CA TRP A 514 -9.39 -19.95 14.81
C TRP A 514 -9.83 -21.35 14.28
N ASP A 515 -10.23 -22.26 15.19
CA ASP A 515 -10.65 -23.67 14.99
C ASP A 515 -9.75 -24.50 14.03
N PHE A 516 -8.73 -25.21 14.56
CA PHE A 516 -7.75 -25.99 13.78
C PHE A 516 -7.65 -27.47 14.16
N ASP A 517 -8.56 -27.99 14.98
CA ASP A 517 -8.58 -29.40 15.40
C ASP A 517 -8.68 -30.39 14.21
N ARG A 518 -9.28 -29.95 13.09
CA ARG A 518 -9.43 -30.69 11.83
C ARG A 518 -8.36 -30.38 10.76
N ALA A 519 -7.26 -29.72 11.13
CA ALA A 519 -6.18 -29.37 10.21
C ALA A 519 -5.18 -30.53 9.95
N PHE A 520 -4.18 -30.28 9.10
CA PHE A 520 -3.04 -31.17 8.82
C PHE A 520 -3.45 -32.61 8.47
N GLY A 521 -4.46 -32.74 7.59
CA GLY A 521 -4.91 -34.04 7.07
C GLY A 521 -5.67 -34.94 8.05
N GLN A 522 -6.25 -34.40 9.13
CA GLN A 522 -7.01 -35.19 10.11
C GLN A 522 -8.18 -35.97 9.50
N ASP A 523 -8.99 -35.33 8.67
CA ASP A 523 -10.17 -35.91 8.02
C ASP A 523 -9.82 -36.46 6.61
N SER A 524 -8.75 -37.25 6.47
CA SER A 524 -8.16 -37.54 5.14
C SER A 524 -9.06 -38.34 4.18
N GLY A 525 -10.13 -38.98 4.67
CA GLY A 525 -11.02 -39.83 3.88
C GLY A 525 -11.97 -39.12 2.91
N GLN A 526 -12.03 -37.78 2.88
CA GLN A 526 -12.99 -37.03 2.05
C GLN A 526 -12.34 -36.29 0.87
N VAL A 527 -11.53 -37.01 0.08
CA VAL A 527 -10.88 -36.48 -1.13
C VAL A 527 -11.90 -35.96 -2.16
N SER A 528 -13.06 -36.62 -2.26
CA SER A 528 -14.14 -36.35 -3.22
C SER A 528 -14.94 -35.07 -2.94
N GLU A 529 -14.94 -34.51 -1.73
CA GLU A 529 -15.72 -33.29 -1.42
C GLU A 529 -15.12 -32.01 -2.03
N PHE A 530 -13.85 -32.06 -2.48
CA PHE A 530 -13.06 -30.88 -2.81
C PHE A 530 -12.46 -30.87 -4.23
N ASN A 531 -12.63 -31.95 -5.01
CA ASN A 531 -12.03 -32.15 -6.34
C ASN A 531 -10.51 -31.82 -6.37
N LEU A 532 -9.81 -32.10 -5.27
CA LEU A 532 -8.35 -32.15 -5.29
C LEU A 532 -7.93 -33.38 -6.12
N PRO A 533 -7.06 -33.24 -7.14
CA PRO A 533 -6.58 -34.39 -7.90
C PRO A 533 -5.89 -35.44 -7.00
N GLU A 534 -5.84 -36.69 -7.46
CA GLU A 534 -5.45 -37.86 -6.65
C GLU A 534 -4.06 -37.76 -5.97
N TRP A 535 -3.16 -36.90 -6.47
CA TRP A 535 -1.87 -36.56 -5.88
C TRP A 535 -2.02 -35.54 -4.73
N TYR A 536 -2.60 -36.07 -3.65
CA TYR A 536 -3.21 -35.43 -2.49
C TYR A 536 -2.56 -34.15 -1.85
N PRO A 537 -1.23 -33.99 -1.70
CA PRO A 537 -0.65 -32.82 -1.03
C PRO A 537 -0.25 -31.66 -1.97
N ASN A 538 -0.23 -31.89 -3.29
CA ASN A 538 0.51 -31.08 -4.26
C ASN A 538 -0.33 -30.01 -4.99
N GLY A 539 -1.40 -29.50 -4.34
CA GLY A 539 -2.29 -28.48 -4.89
C GLY A 539 -2.48 -27.29 -3.95
N TRP A 540 -2.84 -26.13 -4.50
CA TRP A 540 -3.04 -24.90 -3.71
C TRP A 540 -4.35 -24.96 -2.91
N PHE A 541 -4.28 -25.35 -1.63
CA PHE A 541 -5.44 -25.63 -0.79
C PHE A 541 -6.40 -24.44 -0.71
N VAL A 542 -5.94 -23.31 -0.20
CA VAL A 542 -6.70 -22.06 -0.04
C VAL A 542 -7.27 -21.62 -1.38
N ARG A 543 -6.45 -21.62 -2.44
CA ARG A 543 -6.82 -21.09 -3.77
C ARG A 543 -7.85 -21.97 -4.52
N ILE A 544 -7.82 -23.30 -4.33
CA ILE A 544 -8.74 -24.25 -4.99
C ILE A 544 -10.00 -24.49 -4.15
N ARG A 545 -9.91 -24.37 -2.82
CA ARG A 545 -11.00 -24.64 -1.88
C ARG A 545 -12.06 -23.53 -1.87
N GLY A 546 -12.74 -23.38 -3.00
CA GLY A 546 -13.78 -22.38 -3.24
C GLY A 546 -14.82 -22.73 -4.31
N GLY A 547 -14.84 -23.95 -4.86
CA GLY A 547 -15.92 -24.37 -5.76
C GLY A 547 -15.47 -25.45 -6.74
N TYR A 548 -16.29 -26.48 -6.90
CA TYR A 548 -16.03 -27.60 -7.79
C TYR A 548 -17.26 -27.85 -8.67
N PRO A 549 -17.14 -27.84 -10.01
CA PRO A 549 -18.30 -27.91 -10.91
C PRO A 549 -19.16 -29.19 -10.85
N GLY A 550 -18.76 -30.23 -10.10
CA GLY A 550 -19.44 -31.54 -10.11
C GLY A 550 -20.15 -31.98 -8.82
N GLY A 551 -20.22 -31.15 -7.77
CA GLY A 551 -20.72 -31.57 -6.45
C GLY A 551 -22.23 -31.40 -6.22
N GLU A 552 -23.04 -32.39 -6.60
CA GLU A 552 -24.46 -32.64 -6.19
C GLU A 552 -25.37 -31.43 -5.88
N SER A 553 -25.31 -30.37 -6.70
CA SER A 553 -26.41 -29.45 -7.00
C SER A 553 -25.90 -28.36 -7.95
N GLY A 554 -26.57 -28.23 -9.11
CA GLY A 554 -26.12 -27.39 -10.24
C GLY A 554 -26.15 -25.86 -10.00
N GLU A 555 -26.40 -25.41 -8.77
CA GLU A 555 -26.54 -24.00 -8.41
C GLU A 555 -25.24 -23.40 -7.83
N THR A 556 -24.33 -24.25 -7.34
CA THR A 556 -23.31 -23.83 -6.35
C THR A 556 -22.11 -23.05 -6.89
N LEU A 557 -21.85 -23.04 -8.21
CA LEU A 557 -20.84 -22.17 -8.83
C LEU A 557 -21.39 -20.79 -9.25
N ARG A 558 -22.68 -20.68 -9.58
CA ARG A 558 -23.23 -19.48 -10.23
C ARG A 558 -23.47 -18.29 -9.27
N TYR A 559 -23.30 -18.50 -7.97
CA TYR A 559 -23.75 -17.57 -6.92
C TYR A 559 -22.75 -17.33 -5.77
N GLY A 560 -21.43 -17.47 -6.00
CA GLY A 560 -20.38 -16.95 -5.10
C GLY A 560 -20.16 -17.65 -3.75
N TYR A 561 -21.16 -18.36 -3.19
CA TYR A 561 -21.17 -18.95 -1.85
C TYR A 561 -19.89 -19.69 -1.43
N ARG A 562 -19.23 -20.39 -2.36
CA ARG A 562 -17.96 -21.09 -2.09
C ARG A 562 -16.71 -20.29 -2.47
N ALA A 563 -16.76 -19.38 -3.46
CA ALA A 563 -15.58 -18.71 -4.01
C ALA A 563 -14.74 -18.04 -2.91
N THR A 564 -13.42 -18.18 -2.98
CA THR A 564 -12.52 -17.59 -1.97
C THR A 564 -11.98 -16.25 -2.46
N TYR A 565 -11.82 -15.27 -1.58
CA TYR A 565 -11.26 -13.95 -1.95
C TYR A 565 -9.86 -14.07 -2.56
N TYR A 566 -9.10 -15.10 -2.15
CA TYR A 566 -7.80 -15.42 -2.72
C TYR A 566 -7.85 -15.81 -4.21
N GLN A 567 -8.98 -16.29 -4.76
CA GLN A 567 -9.09 -16.53 -6.20
C GLN A 567 -8.98 -15.25 -7.03
N TYR A 568 -9.34 -14.10 -6.46
CA TYR A 568 -9.17 -12.78 -7.06
C TYR A 568 -7.80 -12.19 -6.72
N LEU A 569 -7.36 -12.29 -5.45
CA LEU A 569 -6.08 -11.70 -5.03
C LEU A 569 -4.85 -12.33 -5.70
N PHE A 570 -4.90 -13.60 -6.11
CA PHE A 570 -3.80 -14.20 -6.90
C PHE A 570 -3.80 -13.82 -8.39
N GLU A 571 -4.74 -12.97 -8.83
CA GLU A 571 -4.69 -12.29 -10.13
C GLU A 571 -3.98 -10.93 -10.07
N ASP A 572 -3.77 -10.37 -8.87
CA ASP A 572 -3.08 -9.10 -8.64
C ASP A 572 -1.54 -9.29 -8.63
N PRO A 573 -0.79 -8.60 -9.51
CA PRO A 573 0.67 -8.62 -9.50
C PRO A 573 1.29 -8.16 -8.17
N THR A 574 0.69 -7.17 -7.51
CA THR A 574 1.22 -6.58 -6.26
C THR A 574 1.07 -7.56 -5.10
N PHE A 575 -0.11 -8.16 -4.93
CA PHE A 575 -0.33 -9.26 -3.98
C PHE A 575 0.61 -10.44 -4.23
N VAL A 576 0.79 -10.86 -5.49
CA VAL A 576 1.69 -11.98 -5.84
C VAL A 576 3.17 -11.66 -5.54
N ALA A 577 3.63 -10.44 -5.79
CA ALA A 577 4.97 -10.00 -5.40
C ALA A 577 5.13 -10.03 -3.87
N ARG A 578 4.15 -9.46 -3.13
CA ARG A 578 4.15 -9.42 -1.66
C ARG A 578 4.11 -10.81 -1.03
N VAL A 579 3.42 -11.77 -1.64
CA VAL A 579 3.43 -13.20 -1.21
C VAL A 579 4.85 -13.79 -1.30
N LYS A 580 5.63 -13.50 -2.35
CA LYS A 580 7.01 -14.00 -2.46
C LYS A 580 7.95 -13.36 -1.44
N GLU A 581 7.79 -12.07 -1.22
CA GLU A 581 8.58 -11.30 -0.27
C GLU A 581 8.33 -11.78 1.18
N LEU A 582 7.07 -11.83 1.60
CA LEU A 582 6.69 -12.34 2.92
C LEU A 582 7.01 -13.83 3.10
N TRP A 583 6.94 -14.65 2.04
CA TRP A 583 7.44 -16.03 2.11
C TRP A 583 8.93 -16.10 2.41
N THR A 584 9.74 -15.22 1.80
CA THR A 584 11.19 -15.16 2.03
C THR A 584 11.49 -14.79 3.49
N LEU A 585 10.71 -13.88 4.09
CA LEU A 585 10.81 -13.50 5.51
C LEU A 585 10.35 -14.62 6.46
N TYR A 586 9.26 -15.32 6.14
CA TYR A 586 8.62 -16.28 7.05
C TYR A 586 9.14 -17.71 6.91
N LYS A 587 9.62 -18.15 5.74
CA LYS A 587 10.08 -19.53 5.48
C LYS A 587 11.15 -20.00 6.49
N PRO A 588 12.22 -19.25 6.80
CA PRO A 588 13.21 -19.68 7.80
C PRO A 588 12.62 -19.81 9.22
N ARG A 589 11.55 -19.06 9.53
CA ARG A 589 10.83 -19.16 10.80
C ARG A 589 9.94 -20.41 10.83
N LEU A 590 9.23 -20.69 9.74
CA LEU A 590 8.37 -21.85 9.55
C LEU A 590 9.16 -23.17 9.59
N ASP A 591 10.39 -23.18 9.10
CA ASP A 591 11.30 -24.34 9.18
C ASP A 591 11.62 -24.77 10.63
N THR A 592 11.31 -23.95 11.66
CA THR A 592 11.43 -24.33 13.08
C THR A 592 10.25 -25.14 13.63
N VAL A 593 9.12 -25.19 12.93
CA VAL A 593 7.88 -25.83 13.42
C VAL A 593 8.00 -27.36 13.61
N PRO A 594 8.75 -28.14 12.80
CA PRO A 594 8.96 -29.56 13.08
C PRO A 594 9.55 -29.82 14.46
N THR A 595 10.52 -29.01 14.91
CA THR A 595 11.11 -29.13 16.26
C THR A 595 10.10 -28.82 17.37
N TYR A 596 9.15 -27.92 17.12
CA TYR A 596 8.04 -27.65 18.03
C TYR A 596 7.02 -28.80 18.08
N ILE A 597 6.74 -29.45 16.94
CA ILE A 597 5.95 -30.70 16.89
C ILE A 597 6.66 -31.82 17.67
N ASP A 598 7.97 -31.95 17.53
CA ASP A 598 8.78 -32.94 18.25
C ASP A 598 8.77 -32.71 19.78
N LEU A 599 8.82 -31.45 20.22
CA LEU A 599 8.67 -31.09 21.64
C LEU A 599 7.27 -31.46 22.16
N LEU A 600 6.20 -31.03 21.47
CA LEU A 600 4.82 -31.35 21.86
C LEU A 600 4.53 -32.86 21.88
N SER A 601 5.21 -33.65 21.04
CA SER A 601 5.03 -35.11 20.99
C SER A 601 5.36 -35.81 22.32
N GLN A 602 6.25 -35.20 23.12
CA GLN A 602 6.66 -35.71 24.44
C GLN A 602 5.49 -35.63 25.42
N TYR A 603 4.71 -34.54 25.38
CA TYR A 603 3.48 -34.39 26.16
C TYR A 603 2.41 -35.39 25.68
N GLY A 604 2.26 -35.56 24.37
CA GLY A 604 1.32 -36.51 23.78
C GLY A 604 1.56 -37.96 24.23
N ALA A 605 2.82 -38.36 24.42
CA ALA A 605 3.21 -39.70 24.86
C ALA A 605 2.80 -40.05 26.30
N VAL A 606 2.58 -39.05 27.17
CA VAL A 606 2.07 -39.24 28.55
C VAL A 606 0.56 -39.41 28.59
N VAL A 607 -0.12 -38.91 27.56
CA VAL A 607 -1.58 -38.73 27.56
C VAL A 607 -2.29 -39.87 26.81
N TYR A 608 -1.69 -40.33 25.71
CA TYR A 608 -2.30 -41.19 24.70
C TYR A 608 -1.58 -42.52 24.47
N SER A 609 -2.29 -43.48 23.87
CA SER A 609 -1.79 -44.80 23.50
C SER A 609 -0.95 -44.79 22.21
N SER A 610 -0.41 -45.96 21.86
CA SER A 610 0.49 -46.18 20.70
C SER A 610 -0.06 -45.66 19.36
N SER A 611 -1.37 -45.73 19.13
CA SER A 611 -2.00 -45.24 17.88
C SER A 611 -1.83 -43.74 17.66
N ASN A 612 -1.63 -42.94 18.71
CA ASN A 612 -1.44 -41.49 18.55
C ASN A 612 -0.02 -41.15 18.04
N LYS A 613 0.98 -42.00 18.25
CA LYS A 613 2.33 -41.78 17.70
C LYS A 613 2.29 -41.72 16.16
N THR A 614 1.44 -42.52 15.53
CA THR A 614 1.19 -42.48 14.08
C THR A 614 0.54 -41.17 13.64
N ASN A 615 -0.44 -40.66 14.39
CA ASN A 615 -1.11 -39.40 14.04
C ASN A 615 -0.18 -38.19 14.15
N ILE A 616 0.66 -38.16 15.19
CA ILE A 616 1.67 -37.11 15.39
C ILE A 616 2.73 -37.18 14.28
N ALA A 617 3.15 -38.39 13.88
CA ALA A 617 4.06 -38.57 12.74
C ALA A 617 3.44 -38.09 11.42
N THR A 618 2.16 -38.35 11.16
CA THR A 618 1.42 -37.85 9.99
C THR A 618 1.29 -36.33 10.01
N LEU A 619 0.94 -35.71 11.14
CA LEU A 619 0.94 -34.25 11.33
C LEU A 619 2.31 -33.65 10.96
N ARG A 620 3.40 -34.25 11.46
CA ARG A 620 4.77 -33.82 11.18
C ARG A 620 5.16 -33.99 9.71
N SER A 621 4.86 -35.13 9.09
CA SER A 621 5.23 -35.38 7.68
C SER A 621 4.45 -34.44 6.76
N LYS A 622 3.14 -34.30 6.97
CA LYS A 622 2.28 -33.42 6.16
C LYS A 622 2.71 -31.97 6.27
N TYR A 623 3.15 -31.50 7.44
CA TYR A 623 3.75 -30.18 7.57
C TYR A 623 4.99 -30.00 6.69
N ILE A 624 5.94 -30.94 6.75
CA ILE A 624 7.23 -30.86 6.02
C ILE A 624 7.01 -30.98 4.50
N GLU A 625 6.20 -31.96 4.06
CA GLU A 625 5.77 -32.12 2.67
C GLU A 625 5.17 -30.80 2.14
N ARG A 626 4.32 -30.16 2.95
CA ARG A 626 3.61 -28.94 2.58
C ARG A 626 4.52 -27.72 2.48
N ILE A 627 5.45 -27.54 3.41
CA ILE A 627 6.43 -26.44 3.37
C ILE A 627 7.39 -26.60 2.18
N ALA A 628 7.85 -27.81 1.87
CA ALA A 628 8.71 -28.06 0.71
C ALA A 628 7.98 -27.81 -0.62
N TRP A 629 6.71 -28.23 -0.72
CA TRP A 629 5.88 -27.95 -1.89
C TRP A 629 5.61 -26.44 -2.04
N LEU A 630 5.24 -25.74 -0.96
CA LEU A 630 5.00 -24.30 -0.99
C LEU A 630 6.25 -23.51 -1.37
N ASP A 631 7.42 -23.89 -0.85
CA ASP A 631 8.67 -23.21 -1.19
C ASP A 631 9.00 -23.27 -2.69
N THR A 632 8.77 -24.45 -3.28
CA THR A 632 8.93 -24.66 -4.74
C THR A 632 7.92 -23.82 -5.52
N ASN A 633 6.65 -23.83 -5.11
CA ASN A 633 5.55 -23.24 -5.86
C ASN A 633 5.43 -21.71 -5.70
N ILE A 634 5.81 -21.15 -4.55
CA ILE A 634 5.81 -19.69 -4.33
C ILE A 634 6.96 -19.02 -5.07
N LYS A 635 8.15 -19.64 -5.13
CA LYS A 635 9.27 -19.13 -5.96
C LYS A 635 8.88 -19.05 -7.44
N ALA A 636 8.23 -20.09 -7.95
CA ALA A 636 7.72 -20.17 -9.32
C ALA A 636 6.41 -19.41 -9.58
N LEU A 637 5.73 -18.90 -8.54
CA LEU A 637 4.41 -18.26 -8.66
C LEU A 637 4.42 -17.08 -9.63
N GLN A 638 3.33 -16.91 -10.37
CA GLN A 638 3.04 -15.72 -11.17
C GLN A 638 1.59 -15.29 -10.90
N PRO A 639 1.16 -14.09 -11.31
CA PRO A 639 -0.25 -13.74 -11.38
C PRO A 639 -0.96 -14.73 -12.31
N GLN A 640 -2.06 -15.31 -11.84
CA GLN A 640 -2.77 -16.39 -12.55
C GLN A 640 -4.27 -16.15 -12.50
N THR A 641 -4.94 -16.22 -13.65
CA THR A 641 -6.39 -15.99 -13.72
C THR A 641 -7.15 -17.22 -13.25
N TYR A 642 -8.15 -17.06 -12.36
CA TYR A 642 -8.97 -18.17 -11.91
C TYR A 642 -10.14 -18.43 -12.87
N ASN A 643 -9.99 -19.49 -13.68
CA ASN A 643 -11.00 -19.91 -14.64
C ASN A 643 -12.14 -20.67 -13.92
N GLN A 644 -13.17 -19.91 -13.52
CA GLN A 644 -14.33 -20.39 -12.75
C GLN A 644 -15.06 -21.57 -13.42
N ASN A 645 -15.07 -21.65 -14.75
CA ASN A 645 -15.73 -22.73 -15.50
C ASN A 645 -14.99 -24.07 -15.37
N THR A 646 -13.67 -24.05 -15.20
CA THR A 646 -12.82 -25.25 -15.11
C THR A 646 -12.34 -25.56 -13.69
N GLY A 647 -12.50 -24.62 -12.75
CA GLY A 647 -11.99 -24.72 -11.39
C GLY A 647 -10.46 -24.65 -11.28
N LYS A 648 -9.79 -24.03 -12.26
CA LYS A 648 -8.32 -24.03 -12.40
C LYS A 648 -7.77 -22.62 -12.57
N PHE A 649 -6.56 -22.43 -12.07
CA PHE A 649 -5.74 -21.27 -12.41
C PHE A 649 -5.11 -21.47 -13.79
N GLN A 650 -5.00 -20.38 -14.54
CA GLN A 650 -4.31 -20.27 -15.83
C GLN A 650 -3.14 -19.29 -15.67
#